data_AF-A0AB74CIU4-F1
#
_entry.id   AF-A0AB74CIU4-F1
#
_cell.length_a   1.000
_cell.length_b   1.000
_cell.length_c   1.000
_cell.angle_alpha   90.00
_cell.angle_beta   90.00
_cell.angle_gamma   90.00
#
_symmetry.space_group_name_H-M   'P 1'
#
loop_
_entity.id
_entity.type
_entity.pdbx_description
1 polymer ?
#
loop_
_entity_poly.entity_id
_entity_poly.type
_entity_poly.pdbx_seq_one_letter_code
_entity_poly.pdbx_strand_id
1 'polypeptide(L)'
;MATDKGVTTKLVDDHNGRYYTEPATDSKGTYQVETRPYEESTNSHASNPFADPEVAERYALIYEKAQYECRHVFDPTLTWTPEEERALVRKLDWRVCLWACVMFFGLQVDRGNLIQAVSDNLLDDLNLSSNDYNTGNTIFYISFLLAELPSQLISKKIGPDRWIPMQISLWSIVATCQAGLMGRSSFYATRALLGILEGGFIPDIVLWLSYFYTSKELPTRLSIFWTALSLTTIVTSFMAFGILHMRGVLGWAGWRWLFLIEGLITLLIGLASFFRMPASAVETKKWFRPKGWFTDREVRIVVNRVLRDDPSKGDMHNRQAITLPRLWNALCDYDLWPIYLIGLIAYTPMVPVKSYITLTLKDLGFNTFVTNLLTIPNNVGHIILLLALTRLSVWLNERSLTSMLQCVWTLPCVIALRFWPGTMENAWGTFSVVTVLLSYPYCHAIVVGWASKNSNNVGTRTVSAALYNMCVQLGNIIGNNVYREDDKPKYRRGNAVLLALNILGVLLFIGTKVYYILRNRHRERVWNSMTEEDEFPEDIQLEDLLEGSQQLEDFAYAYPERNRVFGGKAHDDTVNYLYEELKKTGYYDVYKQPQVHLWSNADQTLKVGDEEIEAKTMTYSPSVEVTADVAVVKNLGCSEADYPSDVEGKVALIKRGECPFGDKSVLAAKAKAAASIVYNNVAGSMAGTLGAAQSDKGPYSAIVGISLEDGQKLIKLAEAGSVSVDLWVDSKQENRTTYNVVAQTKGGDPNNVVALGGHTDSVEAGPGINDDGSGIISNLVIAKALTQYSVKNAVRFLFWTAEEFGLLGSNYYVSHLNATELNKIRLYLNFDMIASPNYALMIYDGDGSAFNQSGPAGSAQIEKLFEDYYDSIDLPHIPTQFDGRSDYEAFILNGIPSGGLFTGAEGIMSEENASRWGGQAGVAYDANYHAAGDNMTNLNHEAFLINSKATAFAVATYANDLSSIPKRNTTSSLHRRARTVRPFGKRAPKTHAHVSGSGCWHSQVEA
;
A
#
# COMPACT_ATOMS: atom_id res chain seq x y z
N MET A 1 -43.83 42.80 14.20
CA MET A 1 -44.59 42.29 15.37
C MET A 1 -43.78 41.16 15.97
N ALA A 2 -43.34 41.36 17.22
CA ALA A 2 -43.03 40.38 18.28
C ALA A 2 -42.21 39.12 17.95
N THR A 3 -41.17 38.69 18.67
CA THR A 3 -40.34 39.21 19.78
C THR A 3 -39.24 38.17 19.99
N ASP A 4 -38.08 38.64 20.45
CA ASP A 4 -36.96 37.90 21.03
C ASP A 4 -37.28 36.58 21.77
N LYS A 5 -36.35 35.63 21.67
CA LYS A 5 -35.68 35.03 22.83
C LYS A 5 -34.34 34.41 22.39
N GLY A 6 -33.26 35.11 22.71
CA GLY A 6 -31.92 34.52 22.69
C GLY A 6 -31.75 33.45 23.76
N VAL A 7 -30.95 32.44 23.43
CA VAL A 7 -30.17 31.69 24.41
C VAL A 7 -28.72 31.74 23.92
N THR A 8 -27.99 32.71 24.46
CA THR A 8 -26.54 32.61 24.61
C THR A 8 -26.22 31.44 25.53
N THR A 9 -25.42 30.49 25.06
CA THR A 9 -24.59 29.68 25.95
C THR A 9 -23.16 29.66 25.42
N LYS A 10 -22.28 30.22 26.26
CA LYS A 10 -20.84 30.28 26.12
C LYS A 10 -20.21 28.90 26.39
N LEU A 11 -19.11 28.65 25.70
CA LEU A 11 -17.86 28.01 26.13
C LEU A 11 -17.87 27.33 27.51
N VAL A 12 -17.63 26.02 27.51
CA VAL A 12 -16.92 25.33 28.60
C VAL A 12 -15.75 24.56 27.99
N ASP A 13 -14.62 24.72 28.67
CA ASP A 13 -13.25 24.32 28.39
C ASP A 13 -13.06 22.80 28.55
N ASP A 14 -12.69 22.13 27.46
CA ASP A 14 -11.85 20.94 27.48
C ASP A 14 -10.49 21.41 26.96
N HIS A 15 -9.42 21.04 27.67
CA HIS A 15 -8.07 21.55 27.49
C HIS A 15 -7.36 21.17 26.17
N ASN A 16 -8.07 20.86 25.07
CA ASN A 16 -7.47 20.57 23.76
C ASN A 16 -8.02 21.35 22.54
N GLY A 17 -8.87 22.37 22.72
CA GLY A 17 -9.05 23.43 21.72
C GLY A 17 -9.48 23.02 20.30
N ARG A 18 -10.38 22.03 20.15
CA ARG A 18 -11.07 21.73 18.88
C ARG A 18 -12.47 22.34 18.86
N TYR A 19 -12.85 22.99 17.75
CA TYR A 19 -14.21 23.47 17.50
C TYR A 19 -14.86 22.58 16.44
N TYR A 20 -16.02 22.01 16.71
CA TYR A 20 -16.87 21.33 15.72
C TYR A 20 -18.16 22.12 15.53
N THR A 21 -18.63 22.26 14.30
CA THR A 21 -20.00 22.66 13.98
C THR A 21 -20.79 21.42 13.58
N GLU A 22 -21.92 21.17 14.23
CA GLU A 22 -22.86 20.11 13.81
C GLU A 22 -23.46 20.42 12.43
N PRO A 23 -23.67 19.41 11.55
CA PRO A 23 -24.39 19.58 10.30
C PRO A 23 -25.90 19.74 10.55
N ALA A 24 -26.53 20.66 9.82
CA ALA A 24 -27.97 20.91 9.91
C ALA A 24 -28.79 19.76 9.31
N THR A 25 -29.80 19.30 10.04
CA THR A 25 -30.78 18.29 9.61
C THR A 25 -31.98 18.94 8.93
N ASP A 26 -32.53 18.29 7.90
CA ASP A 26 -33.86 18.62 7.37
C ASP A 26 -34.96 17.90 8.17
N SER A 27 -36.21 18.32 7.98
CA SER A 27 -37.37 17.86 8.76
C SER A 27 -37.78 16.40 8.57
N LYS A 28 -37.01 15.56 7.86
CA LYS A 28 -37.34 14.14 7.64
C LYS A 28 -36.19 13.14 7.82
N GLY A 29 -35.04 13.56 8.34
CA GLY A 29 -34.04 12.63 8.91
C GLY A 29 -33.59 11.49 7.97
N THR A 30 -33.56 11.73 6.67
CA THR A 30 -33.10 10.75 5.66
C THR A 30 -31.91 11.33 4.91
N TYR A 31 -30.77 10.64 4.99
CA TYR A 31 -29.58 10.95 4.19
C TYR A 31 -29.83 10.48 2.75
N GLN A 32 -29.99 11.42 1.83
CA GLN A 32 -29.96 11.14 0.39
C GLN A 32 -28.54 11.41 -0.11
N VAL A 33 -27.76 10.35 -0.30
CA VAL A 33 -26.51 10.41 -1.08
C VAL A 33 -26.91 10.33 -2.55
N GLU A 34 -26.97 11.46 -3.24
CA GLU A 34 -27.01 11.46 -4.71
C GLU A 34 -25.64 10.97 -5.22
N THR A 35 -25.54 9.69 -5.57
CA THR A 35 -24.42 9.17 -6.36
C THR A 35 -24.55 9.69 -7.78
N ARG A 36 -23.65 10.60 -8.18
CA ARG A 36 -23.46 10.95 -9.59
C ARG A 36 -22.14 10.37 -10.09
N PRO A 37 -22.08 9.85 -11.33
CA PRO A 37 -20.85 9.37 -11.92
C PRO A 37 -19.80 10.48 -11.96
N TYR A 38 -18.54 10.11 -11.74
CA TYR A 38 -17.39 11.00 -11.82
C TYR A 38 -17.21 11.51 -13.27
N GLU A 39 -17.82 12.65 -13.58
CA GLU A 39 -17.44 13.46 -14.74
C GLU A 39 -16.36 14.45 -14.33
N GLU A 40 -15.24 14.44 -15.07
CA GLU A 40 -14.10 15.33 -14.89
C GLU A 40 -14.51 16.79 -15.20
N SER A 41 -15.18 17.45 -14.25
CA SER A 41 -15.66 18.81 -14.44
C SER A 41 -14.51 19.83 -14.30
N THR A 42 -14.47 20.78 -15.22
CA THR A 42 -13.43 21.81 -15.36
C THR A 42 -13.45 22.91 -14.28
N ASN A 43 -14.05 22.65 -13.11
CA ASN A 43 -14.23 23.64 -12.04
C ASN A 43 -13.25 23.37 -10.90
N SER A 44 -12.41 24.36 -10.54
CA SER A 44 -11.42 24.26 -9.44
C SER A 44 -12.04 24.07 -8.05
N HIS A 45 -13.37 24.06 -7.94
CA HIS A 45 -14.12 23.83 -6.71
C HIS A 45 -14.76 22.43 -6.61
N ALA A 46 -14.62 21.56 -7.62
CA ALA A 46 -15.33 20.28 -7.68
C ALA A 46 -14.56 19.06 -7.13
N SER A 47 -13.29 19.18 -6.75
CA SER A 47 -12.53 18.05 -6.19
C SER A 47 -11.72 18.49 -4.96
N ASN A 48 -12.37 18.60 -3.81
CA ASN A 48 -11.64 18.62 -2.54
C ASN A 48 -11.29 17.17 -2.18
N PRO A 49 -10.03 16.71 -2.35
CA PRO A 49 -9.66 15.33 -2.00
C PRO A 49 -9.83 15.05 -0.51
N PHE A 50 -9.89 16.09 0.33
CA PHE A 50 -10.14 15.97 1.77
C PHE A 50 -11.61 16.12 2.14
N ALA A 51 -12.53 16.07 1.17
CA ALA A 51 -13.96 15.95 1.46
C ALA A 51 -14.29 14.57 2.05
N ASP A 52 -13.52 13.56 1.67
CA ASP A 52 -13.49 12.25 2.31
C ASP A 52 -12.78 12.36 3.68
N PRO A 53 -13.47 12.03 4.79
CA PRO A 53 -12.91 12.06 6.14
C PRO A 53 -11.67 11.18 6.32
N GLU A 54 -11.61 10.01 5.68
CA GLU A 54 -10.48 9.08 5.83
C GLU A 54 -9.24 9.62 5.14
N VAL A 55 -9.41 10.18 3.94
CA VAL A 55 -8.32 10.84 3.20
C VAL A 55 -7.84 12.06 4.00
N ALA A 56 -8.74 12.84 4.56
CA ALA A 56 -8.41 13.99 5.39
C ALA A 56 -7.60 13.58 6.65
N GLU A 57 -8.02 12.53 7.36
CA GLU A 57 -7.33 12.02 8.54
C GLU A 57 -5.96 11.44 8.21
N ARG A 58 -5.88 10.61 7.17
CA ARG A 58 -4.62 10.03 6.68
C ARG A 58 -3.58 11.11 6.39
N TYR A 59 -3.97 12.15 5.65
CA TYR A 59 -3.04 13.23 5.32
C TYR A 59 -2.73 14.13 6.51
N ALA A 60 -3.68 14.34 7.42
CA ALA A 60 -3.41 15.03 8.69
C ALA A 60 -2.30 14.32 9.50
N LEU A 61 -2.37 12.99 9.61
CA LEU A 61 -1.33 12.17 10.26
C LEU A 61 0.02 12.27 9.55
N ILE A 62 0.03 12.25 8.22
CA ILE A 62 1.25 12.43 7.42
C ILE A 62 1.87 13.80 7.70
N TYR A 63 1.06 14.87 7.71
CA TYR A 63 1.53 16.23 7.94
C TYR A 63 2.08 16.41 9.37
N GLU A 64 1.47 15.76 10.37
CA GLU A 64 1.99 15.76 11.73
C GLU A 64 3.29 14.96 11.83
N LYS A 65 3.36 13.75 11.25
CA LYS A 65 4.58 12.93 11.24
C LYS A 65 5.74 13.62 10.52
N ALA A 66 5.46 14.29 9.41
CA ALA A 66 6.44 15.06 8.65
C ALA A 66 6.85 16.37 9.34
N GLN A 67 6.16 16.75 10.41
CA GLN A 67 6.28 18.06 11.06
C GLN A 67 6.13 19.20 10.05
N TYR A 68 5.20 19.06 9.11
CA TYR A 68 4.97 20.03 8.04
C TYR A 68 4.68 21.42 8.64
N GLU A 69 5.32 22.46 8.11
CA GLU A 69 5.29 23.79 8.72
C GLU A 69 3.91 24.44 8.67
N CYS A 70 3.08 24.09 7.68
CA CYS A 70 1.73 24.62 7.54
C CYS A 70 0.65 23.71 8.14
N ARG A 71 0.99 22.63 8.86
CA ARG A 71 0.01 21.67 9.40
C ARG A 71 -1.05 22.28 10.30
N HIS A 72 -0.69 23.31 11.08
CA HIS A 72 -1.60 24.00 12.00
C HIS A 72 -2.64 24.90 11.30
N VAL A 73 -2.50 25.16 10.00
CA VAL A 73 -3.47 25.90 9.18
C VAL A 73 -4.13 25.01 8.11
N PHE A 74 -3.86 23.71 8.14
CA PHE A 74 -4.58 22.73 7.35
C PHE A 74 -6.02 22.64 7.86
N ASP A 75 -6.97 22.78 6.96
CA ASP A 75 -8.40 22.76 7.26
C ASP A 75 -9.12 22.10 6.07
N PRO A 76 -9.47 20.80 6.19
CA PRO A 76 -10.10 20.05 5.11
C PRO A 76 -11.47 20.62 4.74
N THR A 77 -12.15 21.28 5.68
CA THR A 77 -13.50 21.85 5.53
C THR A 77 -13.52 23.26 4.97
N LEU A 78 -12.36 23.93 4.86
CA LEU A 78 -12.29 25.34 4.48
C LEU A 78 -12.87 25.61 3.08
N THR A 79 -13.83 26.51 2.99
CA THR A 79 -14.39 26.97 1.71
C THR A 79 -14.03 28.43 1.42
N TRP A 80 -13.86 28.74 0.13
CA TRP A 80 -13.57 30.08 -0.37
C TRP A 80 -14.17 30.29 -1.75
N THR A 81 -14.41 31.55 -2.10
CA THR A 81 -14.96 31.93 -3.39
C THR A 81 -13.88 32.03 -4.48
N PRO A 82 -14.22 31.82 -5.77
CA PRO A 82 -13.30 32.05 -6.88
C PRO A 82 -12.72 33.47 -6.93
N GLU A 83 -13.48 34.46 -6.47
CA GLU A 83 -13.08 35.86 -6.37
C GLU A 83 -12.02 36.08 -5.30
N GLU A 84 -12.20 35.49 -4.11
CA GLU A 84 -11.21 35.50 -3.03
C GLU A 84 -9.90 34.86 -3.48
N GLU A 85 -9.97 33.70 -4.15
CA GLU A 85 -8.78 33.02 -4.68
C GLU A 85 -8.07 33.87 -5.75
N ARG A 86 -8.81 34.45 -6.70
CA ARG A 86 -8.23 35.33 -7.73
C ARG A 86 -7.54 36.55 -7.12
N ALA A 87 -8.12 37.18 -6.11
CA ALA A 87 -7.51 38.31 -5.41
C ALA A 87 -6.21 37.90 -4.70
N LEU A 88 -6.23 36.73 -4.05
CA LEU A 88 -5.08 36.16 -3.36
C LEU A 88 -3.94 35.79 -4.33
N VAL A 89 -4.25 35.14 -5.45
CA VAL A 89 -3.28 34.78 -6.49
C VAL A 89 -2.61 36.02 -7.07
N ARG A 90 -3.35 37.12 -7.32
CA ARG A 90 -2.74 38.39 -7.74
C ARG A 90 -1.74 38.92 -6.70
N LYS A 91 -2.03 38.76 -5.42
CA LYS A 91 -1.13 39.15 -4.32
C LYS A 91 0.13 38.28 -4.31
N LEU A 92 0.00 36.98 -4.57
CA LEU A 92 1.13 36.06 -4.77
C LEU A 92 1.96 36.47 -5.99
N ASP A 93 1.33 36.81 -7.12
CA ASP A 93 2.02 37.21 -8.34
C ASP A 93 2.91 38.44 -8.09
N TRP A 94 2.38 39.45 -7.41
CA TRP A 94 3.13 40.67 -7.08
C TRP A 94 4.25 40.47 -6.05
N ARG A 95 4.06 39.57 -5.07
CA ARG A 95 4.99 39.42 -3.95
C ARG A 95 6.02 38.31 -4.16
N VAL A 96 5.62 37.23 -4.81
CA VAL A 96 6.41 36.01 -5.03
C VAL A 96 6.95 35.97 -6.45
N CYS A 97 6.07 35.97 -7.47
CA CYS A 97 6.48 35.76 -8.86
C CYS A 97 7.32 36.93 -9.38
N LEU A 98 6.87 38.17 -9.15
CA LEU A 98 7.63 39.36 -9.55
C LEU A 98 9.01 39.40 -8.88
N TRP A 99 9.09 39.06 -7.59
CA TRP A 99 10.39 39.04 -6.89
C TRP A 99 11.32 37.94 -7.42
N ALA A 100 10.78 36.77 -7.78
CA ALA A 100 11.55 35.75 -8.49
C ALA A 100 12.10 36.30 -9.82
N CYS A 101 11.30 37.04 -10.59
CA CYS A 101 11.76 37.69 -11.82
C CYS A 101 12.86 38.71 -11.57
N VAL A 102 12.79 39.49 -10.49
CA VAL A 102 13.85 40.46 -10.10
C VAL A 102 15.14 39.75 -9.72
N MET A 103 15.08 38.67 -8.93
CA MET A 103 16.28 37.89 -8.59
C MET A 103 16.91 37.26 -9.82
N PHE A 104 16.08 36.74 -10.72
CA PHE A 104 16.57 36.14 -11.96
C PHE A 104 17.06 37.18 -12.97
N PHE A 105 16.51 38.40 -12.96
CA PHE A 105 17.11 39.54 -13.65
C PHE A 105 18.56 39.74 -13.19
N GLY A 106 18.83 39.73 -11.88
CA GLY A 106 20.18 39.81 -11.32
C GLY A 106 21.12 38.72 -11.85
N LEU A 107 20.66 37.46 -11.85
CA LEU A 107 21.43 36.35 -12.43
C LEU A 107 21.75 36.60 -13.93
N GLN A 108 20.77 37.08 -14.71
CA GLN A 108 20.95 37.28 -16.14
C GLN A 108 21.82 38.48 -16.50
N VAL A 109 21.83 39.52 -15.65
CA VAL A 109 22.79 40.63 -15.75
C VAL A 109 24.21 40.09 -15.69
N ASP A 110 24.52 39.31 -14.65
CA ASP A 110 25.88 38.78 -14.45
C ASP A 110 26.29 37.72 -15.49
N ARG A 111 25.34 37.04 -16.14
CA ARG A 111 25.64 36.11 -17.23
C ARG A 111 25.86 36.80 -18.57
N GLY A 112 25.08 37.85 -18.83
CA GLY A 112 25.14 38.60 -20.09
C GLY A 112 26.35 39.54 -20.18
N ASN A 113 26.85 40.00 -19.03
CA ASN A 113 27.91 40.99 -18.92
C ASN A 113 29.21 40.60 -19.65
N LEU A 114 29.55 39.30 -19.66
CA LEU A 114 30.79 38.80 -20.25
C LEU A 114 30.78 38.93 -21.79
N ILE A 115 29.63 38.68 -22.42
CA ILE A 115 29.47 38.85 -23.88
C ILE A 115 29.65 40.33 -24.25
N GLN A 116 29.11 41.24 -23.43
CA GLN A 116 29.26 42.68 -23.65
C GLN A 116 30.67 43.18 -23.36
N ALA A 117 31.34 42.64 -22.33
CA ALA A 117 32.73 42.96 -22.02
C ALA A 117 33.68 42.58 -23.17
N VAL A 118 33.45 41.42 -23.82
CA VAL A 118 34.20 41.01 -25.02
C VAL A 118 34.00 42.01 -26.17
N SER A 119 32.82 42.64 -26.27
CA SER A 119 32.57 43.68 -27.28
C SER A 119 33.36 44.99 -27.03
N ASP A 120 33.81 45.22 -25.79
CA ASP A 120 34.70 46.33 -25.38
C ASP A 120 36.17 45.87 -25.20
N ASN A 121 36.65 44.99 -26.08
CA ASN A 121 38.07 44.56 -26.16
C ASN A 121 38.66 43.89 -24.90
N LEU A 122 37.84 43.28 -24.03
CA LEU A 122 38.30 42.53 -22.86
C LEU A 122 39.45 41.55 -23.16
N LEU A 123 39.37 40.83 -24.29
CA LEU A 123 40.35 39.80 -24.65
C LEU A 123 41.73 40.40 -24.92
N ASP A 124 41.77 41.49 -25.68
CA ASP A 124 43.01 42.18 -26.01
C ASP A 124 43.62 42.84 -24.77
N ASP A 125 42.79 43.50 -23.94
CA ASP A 125 43.23 44.17 -22.71
C ASP A 125 43.86 43.19 -21.68
N LEU A 126 43.47 41.91 -21.71
CA LEU A 126 43.95 40.86 -20.80
C LEU A 126 44.91 39.86 -21.44
N ASN A 127 45.28 40.06 -22.72
CA ASN A 127 46.06 39.10 -23.53
C ASN A 127 45.48 37.67 -23.53
N LEU A 128 44.16 37.55 -23.70
CA LEU A 128 43.44 36.27 -23.76
C LEU A 128 43.16 35.88 -25.21
N SER A 129 43.37 34.60 -25.53
CA SER A 129 42.95 34.06 -26.83
C SER A 129 41.48 33.65 -26.82
N SER A 130 40.90 33.44 -28.00
CA SER A 130 39.55 32.88 -28.13
C SER A 130 39.43 31.48 -27.49
N ASN A 131 40.52 30.70 -27.49
CA ASN A 131 40.58 29.39 -26.81
C ASN A 131 40.52 29.54 -25.29
N ASP A 132 41.16 30.58 -24.74
CA ASP A 132 41.09 30.87 -23.31
C ASP A 132 39.67 31.28 -22.89
N TYR A 133 39.02 32.11 -23.71
CA TYR A 133 37.62 32.48 -23.50
C TYR A 133 36.70 31.25 -23.47
N ASN A 134 36.82 30.35 -24.46
CA ASN A 134 36.04 29.11 -24.53
C ASN A 134 36.34 28.16 -23.37
N THR A 135 37.60 28.05 -22.97
CA THR A 135 38.02 27.26 -21.81
C THR A 135 37.42 27.81 -20.51
N GLY A 136 37.44 29.13 -20.32
CA GLY A 136 36.82 29.77 -19.16
C GLY A 136 35.30 29.55 -19.09
N ASN A 137 34.61 29.56 -20.22
CA ASN A 137 33.19 29.19 -20.27
C ASN A 137 32.95 27.72 -19.94
N THR A 138 33.82 26.83 -20.41
CA THR A 138 33.75 25.39 -20.09
C THR A 138 33.95 25.16 -18.59
N ILE A 139 34.94 25.82 -17.98
CA ILE A 139 35.18 25.78 -16.53
C ILE A 139 33.93 26.24 -15.78
N PHE A 140 33.33 27.37 -16.18
CA PHE A 140 32.09 27.86 -15.57
C PHE A 140 30.96 26.82 -15.64
N TYR A 141 30.70 26.22 -16.80
CA TYR A 141 29.62 25.24 -16.94
C TYR A 141 29.87 23.94 -16.17
N ILE A 142 31.11 23.45 -16.13
CA ILE A 142 31.47 22.26 -15.33
C ILE A 142 31.30 22.56 -13.84
N SER A 143 31.82 23.70 -13.37
CA SER A 143 31.64 24.17 -12.00
C SER A 143 30.17 24.33 -11.63
N PHE A 144 29.37 24.89 -12.54
CA PHE A 144 27.92 25.05 -12.40
C PHE A 144 27.22 23.70 -12.24
N LEU A 145 27.47 22.75 -13.15
CA LEU A 145 26.89 21.41 -13.11
C LEU A 145 27.23 20.66 -11.82
N LEU A 146 28.49 20.75 -11.36
CA LEU A 146 28.93 20.08 -10.13
C LEU A 146 28.31 20.68 -8.87
N ALA A 147 28.00 21.98 -8.89
CA ALA A 147 27.42 22.67 -7.74
C ALA A 147 25.89 22.57 -7.67
N GLU A 148 25.21 22.31 -8.79
CA GLU A 148 23.76 22.37 -8.90
C GLU A 148 23.02 21.42 -7.94
N LEU A 149 23.29 20.11 -8.00
CA LEU A 149 22.66 19.13 -7.12
C LEU A 149 23.06 19.33 -5.64
N PRO A 150 24.35 19.53 -5.27
CA PRO A 150 24.73 19.85 -3.90
C PRO A 150 24.06 21.12 -3.35
N SER A 151 23.97 22.17 -4.15
CA SER A 151 23.32 23.42 -3.77
C SER A 151 21.84 23.20 -3.45
N GLN A 152 21.14 22.39 -4.27
CA GLN A 152 19.74 22.03 -4.03
C GLN A 152 19.54 21.26 -2.70
N LEU A 153 20.48 20.37 -2.36
CA LEU A 153 20.46 19.63 -1.08
C LEU A 153 20.70 20.57 0.11
N ILE A 154 21.61 21.54 -0.02
CA ILE A 154 21.87 22.56 1.00
C ILE A 154 20.63 23.43 1.20
N SER A 155 20.04 23.91 0.11
CA SER A 155 18.81 24.70 0.09
C SER A 155 17.68 24.03 0.85
N LYS A 156 17.48 22.72 0.61
CA LYS A 156 16.42 21.98 1.29
C LYS A 156 16.71 21.79 2.79
N LYS A 157 17.97 21.72 3.18
CA LYS A 157 18.38 21.62 4.60
C LYS A 157 18.19 22.94 5.36
N ILE A 158 18.59 24.07 4.77
CA ILE A 158 18.62 25.36 5.49
C ILE A 158 17.45 26.31 5.16
N GLY A 159 16.73 26.04 4.07
CA GLY A 159 15.62 26.83 3.55
C GLY A 159 16.02 27.67 2.32
N PRO A 160 15.23 27.63 1.23
CA PRO A 160 15.46 28.48 0.05
C PRO A 160 15.44 29.98 0.38
N ASP A 161 14.69 30.38 1.42
CA ASP A 161 14.60 31.75 1.92
C ASP A 161 15.93 32.32 2.43
N ARG A 162 16.88 31.45 2.82
CA ARG A 162 18.21 31.83 3.29
C ARG A 162 19.28 31.56 2.25
N TRP A 163 19.15 30.43 1.55
CA TRP A 163 20.18 29.97 0.63
C TRP A 163 20.20 30.78 -0.68
N ILE A 164 19.03 31.09 -1.25
CA ILE A 164 18.95 31.89 -2.50
C ILE A 164 19.57 33.29 -2.29
N PRO A 165 19.20 34.08 -1.27
CA PRO A 165 19.82 35.38 -1.03
C PRO A 165 21.33 35.30 -0.77
N MET A 166 21.78 34.23 -0.09
CA MET A 166 23.19 33.99 0.17
C MET A 166 23.96 33.72 -1.12
N GLN A 167 23.43 32.85 -2.01
CA GLN A 167 24.02 32.62 -3.33
C GLN A 167 24.13 33.94 -4.10
N ILE A 168 23.02 34.68 -4.23
CA ILE A 168 23.01 35.95 -4.99
C ILE A 168 24.10 36.88 -4.47
N SER A 169 24.14 37.08 -3.15
CA SER A 169 25.09 38.00 -2.53
C SER A 169 26.54 37.55 -2.75
N LEU A 170 26.82 36.25 -2.59
CA LEU A 170 28.16 35.69 -2.75
C LEU A 170 28.65 35.79 -4.20
N TRP A 171 27.84 35.40 -5.18
CA TRP A 171 28.28 35.52 -6.58
C TRP A 171 28.37 36.98 -7.02
N SER A 172 27.52 37.86 -6.50
CA SER A 172 27.56 39.29 -6.85
C SER A 172 28.87 39.94 -6.40
N ILE A 173 29.39 39.53 -5.23
CA ILE A 173 30.72 39.95 -4.77
C ILE A 173 31.79 39.49 -5.77
N VAL A 174 31.73 38.23 -6.21
CA VAL A 174 32.68 37.69 -7.21
C VAL A 174 32.54 38.40 -8.57
N ALA A 175 31.32 38.65 -9.03
CA ALA A 175 31.01 39.37 -10.27
C ALA A 175 31.57 40.79 -10.22
N THR A 176 31.39 41.50 -9.11
CA THR A 176 31.95 42.83 -8.87
C THR A 176 33.49 42.79 -8.89
N CYS A 177 34.11 41.77 -8.30
CA CYS A 177 35.56 41.57 -8.34
C CYS A 177 36.12 41.33 -9.74
N GLN A 178 35.30 40.97 -10.75
CA GLN A 178 35.77 40.83 -12.13
C GLN A 178 36.26 42.16 -12.73
N ALA A 179 35.87 43.31 -12.17
CA ALA A 179 36.47 44.60 -12.52
C ALA A 179 38.00 44.65 -12.28
N GLY A 180 38.51 43.77 -11.42
CA GLY A 180 39.93 43.62 -11.07
C GLY A 180 40.69 42.53 -11.84
N LEU A 181 40.16 41.98 -12.92
CA LEU A 181 40.85 40.92 -13.69
C LEU A 181 42.23 41.37 -14.19
N MET A 182 43.22 40.47 -14.12
CA MET A 182 44.62 40.74 -14.44
C MET A 182 45.18 39.81 -15.54
N GLY A 183 44.44 38.79 -15.96
CA GLY A 183 44.85 37.84 -17.00
C GLY A 183 44.20 36.46 -16.84
N ARG A 184 44.76 35.46 -17.53
CA ARG A 184 44.19 34.09 -17.68
C ARG A 184 43.81 33.42 -16.37
N SER A 185 44.71 33.40 -15.37
CA SER A 185 44.46 32.70 -14.11
C SER A 185 43.31 33.34 -13.31
N SER A 186 43.29 34.67 -13.23
CA SER A 186 42.20 35.40 -12.56
C SER A 186 40.86 35.22 -13.28
N PHE A 187 40.89 35.12 -14.61
CA PHE A 187 39.72 34.82 -15.41
C PHE A 187 39.19 33.41 -15.11
N TYR A 188 40.02 32.37 -15.15
CA TYR A 188 39.57 31.00 -14.84
C TYR A 188 39.06 30.85 -13.40
N ALA A 189 39.73 31.46 -12.42
CA ALA A 189 39.30 31.42 -11.03
C ALA A 189 37.91 32.06 -10.83
N THR A 190 37.69 33.26 -11.39
CA THR A 190 36.39 33.93 -11.30
C THR A 190 35.30 33.14 -12.02
N ARG A 191 35.59 32.54 -13.18
CA ARG A 191 34.65 31.66 -13.89
C ARG A 191 34.25 30.43 -13.07
N ALA A 192 35.21 29.76 -12.42
CA ALA A 192 34.92 28.63 -11.55
C ALA A 192 34.06 29.03 -10.34
N LEU A 193 34.41 30.13 -9.67
CA LEU A 193 33.68 30.63 -8.50
C LEU A 193 32.25 31.04 -8.84
N LEU A 194 32.04 31.78 -9.94
CA LEU A 194 30.69 32.13 -10.41
C LEU A 194 29.88 30.88 -10.76
N GLY A 195 30.49 29.90 -11.44
CA GLY A 195 29.83 28.63 -11.73
C GLY A 195 29.35 27.93 -10.46
N ILE A 196 30.22 27.79 -9.46
CA ILE A 196 29.89 27.15 -8.18
C ILE A 196 28.76 27.89 -7.45
N LEU A 197 28.80 29.22 -7.41
CA LEU A 197 27.87 30.02 -6.62
C LEU A 197 26.50 30.22 -7.29
N GLU A 198 26.45 30.23 -8.63
CA GLU A 198 25.19 30.34 -9.38
C GLU A 198 24.46 28.99 -9.55
N GLY A 199 25.18 27.87 -9.42
CA GLY A 199 24.76 26.50 -9.75
C GLY A 199 23.34 26.11 -9.35
N GLY A 200 22.96 26.37 -8.09
CA GLY A 200 21.67 25.92 -7.54
C GLY A 200 20.52 26.91 -7.69
N PHE A 201 20.78 28.13 -8.12
CA PHE A 201 19.80 29.21 -8.01
C PHE A 201 18.47 28.92 -8.74
N ILE A 202 18.56 28.39 -9.97
CA ILE A 202 17.37 28.11 -10.78
C ILE A 202 16.49 27.04 -10.14
N PRO A 203 16.99 25.81 -9.86
CA PRO A 203 16.16 24.78 -9.24
C PRO A 203 15.72 25.17 -7.82
N ASP A 204 16.47 26.02 -7.11
CA ASP A 204 16.07 26.56 -5.80
C ASP A 204 14.88 27.50 -5.90
N ILE A 205 14.87 28.43 -6.86
CA ILE A 205 13.71 29.30 -7.09
C ILE A 205 12.49 28.49 -7.51
N VAL A 206 12.67 27.50 -8.40
CA VAL A 206 11.55 26.63 -8.82
C VAL A 206 10.94 25.91 -7.62
N LEU A 207 11.78 25.38 -6.72
CA LEU A 207 11.35 24.78 -5.47
C LEU A 207 10.58 25.78 -4.59
N TRP A 208 11.13 26.99 -4.41
CA TRP A 208 10.48 28.03 -3.61
C TRP A 208 9.13 28.46 -4.18
N LEU A 209 9.02 28.63 -5.51
CA LEU A 209 7.75 28.93 -6.19
C LEU A 209 6.72 27.81 -5.99
N SER A 210 7.15 26.55 -5.96
CA SER A 210 6.25 25.40 -5.77
C SER A 210 5.53 25.38 -4.42
N TYR A 211 6.05 26.10 -3.41
CA TYR A 211 5.42 26.24 -2.10
C TYR A 211 4.18 27.16 -2.12
N PHE A 212 4.07 28.02 -3.12
CA PHE A 212 3.02 29.05 -3.19
C PHE A 212 2.00 28.81 -4.29
N TYR A 213 2.36 28.08 -5.35
CA TYR A 213 1.53 27.90 -6.55
C TYR A 213 1.06 26.45 -6.71
N THR A 214 -0.12 26.29 -7.30
CA THR A 214 -0.65 24.99 -7.71
C THR A 214 0.07 24.47 -8.96
N SER A 215 -0.07 23.17 -9.26
CA SER A 215 0.51 22.49 -10.40
C SER A 215 0.06 23.07 -11.75
N LYS A 216 -1.16 23.62 -11.79
CA LYS A 216 -1.74 24.31 -12.97
C LYS A 216 -1.20 25.74 -13.13
N GLU A 217 -0.95 26.44 -12.03
CA GLU A 217 -0.46 27.81 -12.03
C GLU A 217 1.04 27.93 -12.30
N LEU A 218 1.83 27.01 -11.73
CA LEU A 218 3.29 27.07 -11.72
C LEU A 218 3.90 27.22 -13.13
N PRO A 219 3.51 26.44 -14.17
CA PRO A 219 4.09 26.59 -15.52
C PRO A 219 3.86 27.99 -16.10
N THR A 220 2.68 28.57 -15.87
CA THR A 220 2.36 29.92 -16.34
C THR A 220 3.26 30.96 -15.66
N ARG A 221 3.54 30.82 -14.36
CA ARG A 221 4.46 31.72 -13.64
C ARG A 221 5.91 31.50 -14.02
N LEU A 222 6.32 30.27 -14.27
CA LEU A 222 7.65 29.96 -14.82
C LEU A 222 7.84 30.55 -16.22
N SER A 223 6.79 30.67 -17.03
CA SER A 223 6.90 31.37 -18.32
C SER A 223 7.16 32.86 -18.16
N ILE A 224 6.51 33.53 -17.19
CA ILE A 224 6.78 34.94 -16.87
C ILE A 224 8.20 35.09 -16.30
N PHE A 225 8.63 34.15 -15.46
CA PHE A 225 9.98 34.09 -14.94
C PHE A 225 11.03 33.97 -16.07
N TRP A 226 10.82 33.10 -17.06
CA TRP A 226 11.69 32.96 -18.23
C TRP A 226 11.55 34.10 -19.25
N THR A 227 10.45 34.83 -19.24
CA THR A 227 10.34 36.10 -20.01
C THR A 227 11.39 37.11 -19.56
N ALA A 228 11.79 37.07 -18.28
CA ALA A 228 12.85 37.92 -17.77
C ALA A 228 14.21 37.67 -18.45
N LEU A 229 14.48 36.49 -19.05
CA LEU A 229 15.70 36.26 -19.86
C LEU A 229 15.85 37.31 -20.96
N SER A 230 14.81 37.45 -21.77
CA SER A 230 14.80 38.35 -22.92
C SER A 230 14.67 39.80 -22.49
N LEU A 231 13.86 40.08 -21.46
CA LEU A 231 13.73 41.43 -20.93
C LEU A 231 15.05 41.95 -20.36
N THR A 232 15.76 41.14 -19.57
CA THR A 232 17.08 41.50 -19.05
C THR A 232 18.06 41.75 -20.17
N THR A 233 18.10 40.89 -21.20
CA THR A 233 19.01 41.07 -22.34
C THR A 233 18.78 42.41 -23.06
N ILE A 234 17.52 42.83 -23.21
CA ILE A 234 17.19 44.15 -23.78
C ILE A 234 17.71 45.27 -22.88
N VAL A 235 17.41 45.20 -21.57
CA VAL A 235 17.83 46.22 -20.59
C VAL A 235 19.34 46.31 -20.48
N THR A 236 20.05 45.18 -20.37
CA THR A 236 21.51 45.14 -20.26
C THR A 236 22.20 45.59 -21.53
N SER A 237 21.62 45.34 -22.71
CA SER A 237 22.14 45.89 -23.97
C SER A 237 22.08 47.43 -23.99
N PHE A 238 21.01 48.03 -23.46
CA PHE A 238 20.91 49.50 -23.29
C PHE A 238 21.83 50.02 -22.17
N MET A 239 21.98 49.30 -21.06
CA MET A 239 22.90 49.68 -19.98
C MET A 239 24.36 49.62 -20.44
N ALA A 240 24.75 48.55 -21.14
CA ALA A 240 26.08 48.40 -21.71
C ALA A 240 26.40 49.53 -22.69
N PHE A 241 25.41 49.97 -23.49
CA PHE A 241 25.56 51.17 -24.32
C PHE A 241 25.98 52.39 -23.47
N GLY A 242 25.36 52.65 -22.33
CA GLY A 242 25.75 53.77 -21.45
C GLY A 242 27.10 53.57 -20.76
N ILE A 243 27.33 52.39 -20.16
CA ILE A 243 28.47 52.13 -19.28
C ILE A 243 29.79 52.01 -20.07
N LEU A 244 29.77 51.40 -21.26
CA LEU A 244 31.00 51.20 -22.04
C LEU A 244 31.63 52.52 -22.54
N HIS A 245 30.86 53.63 -22.59
CA HIS A 245 31.40 54.97 -22.86
C HIS A 245 32.30 55.51 -21.74
N MET A 246 32.34 54.85 -20.57
CA MET A 246 33.23 55.21 -19.47
C MET A 246 34.67 54.71 -19.69
N ARG A 247 34.99 54.06 -20.82
CA ARG A 247 36.36 53.69 -21.17
C ARG A 247 37.27 54.93 -21.14
N GLY A 248 38.35 54.86 -20.36
CA GLY A 248 39.29 55.97 -20.13
C GLY A 248 39.02 56.77 -18.85
N VAL A 249 37.83 56.66 -18.24
CA VAL A 249 37.54 57.27 -16.93
C VAL A 249 38.35 56.54 -15.85
N LEU A 250 39.13 57.30 -15.07
CA LEU A 250 40.14 56.79 -14.11
C LEU A 250 41.23 55.89 -14.76
N GLY A 251 41.41 55.94 -16.08
CA GLY A 251 42.34 55.08 -16.81
C GLY A 251 41.89 53.63 -16.92
N TRP A 252 40.61 53.32 -16.62
CA TRP A 252 40.07 51.97 -16.69
C TRP A 252 39.42 51.69 -18.05
N ALA A 253 39.44 50.41 -18.45
CA ALA A 253 38.65 49.93 -19.58
C ALA A 253 37.14 49.96 -19.25
N GLY A 254 36.29 50.13 -20.27
CA GLY A 254 34.83 50.24 -20.08
C GLY A 254 34.23 48.98 -19.46
N TRP A 255 34.72 47.80 -19.84
CA TRP A 255 34.29 46.51 -19.27
C TRP A 255 34.54 46.40 -17.76
N ARG A 256 35.52 47.12 -17.18
CA ARG A 256 35.75 47.12 -15.73
C ARG A 256 34.63 47.82 -14.97
N TRP A 257 34.16 48.95 -15.52
CA TRP A 257 32.99 49.67 -14.98
C TRP A 257 31.71 48.85 -15.12
N LEU A 258 31.59 48.13 -16.23
CA LEU A 258 30.46 47.24 -16.49
C LEU A 258 30.35 46.16 -15.39
N PHE A 259 31.42 45.39 -15.13
CA PHE A 259 31.40 44.39 -14.06
C PHE A 259 31.16 44.99 -12.66
N LEU A 260 31.74 46.15 -12.36
CA LEU A 260 31.57 46.81 -11.06
C LEU A 260 30.12 47.26 -10.82
N ILE A 261 29.53 47.98 -11.76
CA ILE A 261 28.19 48.57 -11.60
C ILE A 261 27.12 47.48 -11.61
N GLU A 262 27.19 46.58 -12.59
CA GLU A 262 26.22 45.50 -12.73
C GLU A 262 26.28 44.52 -11.56
N GLY A 263 27.48 44.15 -11.11
CA GLY A 263 27.66 43.30 -9.92
C GLY A 263 27.14 43.94 -8.63
N LEU A 264 27.27 45.26 -8.46
CA LEU A 264 26.71 45.99 -7.32
C LEU A 264 25.17 46.03 -7.37
N ILE A 265 24.58 46.17 -8.55
CA ILE A 265 23.11 46.09 -8.72
C ILE A 265 22.63 44.71 -8.28
N THR A 266 23.30 43.64 -8.72
CA THR A 266 22.95 42.27 -8.31
C THR A 266 23.14 42.05 -6.81
N LEU A 267 24.19 42.63 -6.20
CA LEU A 267 24.42 42.56 -4.76
C LEU A 267 23.27 43.19 -3.96
N LEU A 268 22.78 44.36 -4.40
CA LEU A 268 21.63 45.01 -3.77
C LEU A 268 20.37 44.15 -3.86
N ILE A 269 20.16 43.45 -4.98
CA ILE A 269 19.05 42.49 -5.14
C ILE A 269 19.23 41.31 -4.17
N GLY A 270 20.45 40.77 -4.03
CA GLY A 270 20.77 39.70 -3.09
C GLY A 270 20.49 40.09 -1.63
N LEU A 271 20.99 41.25 -1.21
CA LEU A 271 20.75 41.78 0.14
C LEU A 271 19.27 42.06 0.41
N ALA A 272 18.55 42.64 -0.56
CA ALA A 272 17.12 42.87 -0.46
C ALA A 272 16.32 41.56 -0.35
N SER A 273 16.81 40.47 -0.94
CA SER A 273 16.11 39.18 -0.97
C SER A 273 16.00 38.54 0.42
N PHE A 274 16.96 38.77 1.32
CA PHE A 274 16.85 38.34 2.74
C PHE A 274 15.61 38.90 3.45
N PHE A 275 15.15 40.09 3.05
CA PHE A 275 13.97 40.74 3.63
C PHE A 275 12.69 40.48 2.84
N ARG A 276 12.81 39.99 1.60
CA ARG A 276 11.67 39.78 0.71
C ARG A 276 11.19 38.34 0.69
N MET A 277 12.06 37.34 0.82
CA MET A 277 11.69 35.93 0.72
C MET A 277 11.23 35.33 2.06
N PRO A 278 9.93 34.97 2.23
CA PRO A 278 9.50 34.12 3.34
C PRO A 278 9.84 32.64 3.11
N ALA A 279 9.98 31.90 4.21
CA ALA A 279 10.21 30.44 4.19
C ALA A 279 8.98 29.64 3.74
N SER A 280 7.77 30.12 4.06
CA SER A 280 6.50 29.50 3.69
C SER A 280 5.35 30.51 3.75
N ALA A 281 4.13 30.10 3.39
CA ALA A 281 2.93 30.94 3.47
C ALA A 281 2.59 31.37 4.90
N VAL A 282 2.92 30.56 5.91
CA VAL A 282 2.68 30.86 7.33
C VAL A 282 3.76 31.76 7.93
N GLU A 283 4.99 31.74 7.40
CA GLU A 283 6.13 32.51 7.93
C GLU A 283 6.31 33.91 7.29
N THR A 284 5.24 34.53 6.79
CA THR A 284 5.36 35.86 6.17
C THR A 284 5.47 37.01 7.17
N LYS A 285 5.02 36.83 8.42
CA LYS A 285 5.13 37.81 9.52
C LYS A 285 6.54 37.75 10.14
N LYS A 286 7.25 38.88 10.20
CA LYS A 286 8.59 39.03 10.82
C LYS A 286 8.69 40.38 11.54
N TRP A 287 9.74 40.62 12.31
CA TRP A 287 9.94 41.89 13.04
C TRP A 287 9.94 43.13 12.12
N PHE A 288 10.54 43.03 10.93
CA PHE A 288 10.55 44.07 9.91
C PHE A 288 9.30 44.06 9.01
N ARG A 289 8.37 43.12 9.24
CA ARG A 289 7.12 42.95 8.50
C ARG A 289 6.00 42.46 9.43
N PRO A 290 5.56 43.29 10.40
CA PRO A 290 4.68 42.85 11.47
C PRO A 290 3.28 42.43 10.98
N LYS A 291 2.78 43.05 9.90
CA LYS A 291 1.49 42.70 9.29
C LYS A 291 1.54 41.46 8.38
N GLY A 292 2.72 40.91 8.11
CA GLY A 292 2.90 39.80 7.16
C GLY A 292 2.54 40.16 5.73
N TRP A 293 2.39 39.15 4.88
CA TRP A 293 1.87 39.31 3.51
C TRP A 293 0.38 39.05 3.39
N PHE A 294 -0.13 38.18 4.24
CA PHE A 294 -1.45 37.61 4.17
C PHE A 294 -2.18 37.80 5.50
N THR A 295 -3.50 37.97 5.44
CA THR A 295 -4.38 37.81 6.61
C THR A 295 -4.46 36.33 7.00
N ASP A 296 -4.93 36.03 8.21
CA ASP A 296 -5.00 34.64 8.68
C ASP A 296 -5.98 33.78 7.86
N ARG A 297 -7.01 34.40 7.25
CA ARG A 297 -7.88 33.74 6.26
C ARG A 297 -7.14 33.49 4.95
N GLU A 298 -6.43 34.48 4.42
CA GLU A 298 -5.64 34.33 3.20
C GLU A 298 -4.55 33.24 3.35
N VAL A 299 -3.86 33.16 4.50
CA VAL A 299 -2.87 32.10 4.78
C VAL A 299 -3.49 30.71 4.66
N ARG A 300 -4.64 30.50 5.33
CA ARG A 300 -5.37 29.22 5.25
C ARG A 300 -5.75 28.87 3.81
N ILE A 301 -6.21 29.84 3.02
CA ILE A 301 -6.54 29.61 1.61
C ILE A 301 -5.29 29.26 0.79
N VAL A 302 -4.16 29.97 0.97
CA VAL A 302 -2.89 29.67 0.24
C VAL A 302 -2.42 28.24 0.51
N VAL A 303 -2.50 27.78 1.76
CA VAL A 303 -2.04 26.44 2.13
C VAL A 303 -3.00 25.38 1.59
N ASN A 304 -4.29 25.50 1.91
CA ASN A 304 -5.27 24.46 1.56
C ASN A 304 -5.47 24.35 0.05
N ARG A 305 -5.37 25.43 -0.75
CA ARG A 305 -5.45 25.31 -2.22
C ARG A 305 -4.28 24.52 -2.81
N VAL A 306 -3.09 24.64 -2.21
CA VAL A 306 -1.88 23.94 -2.67
C VAL A 306 -1.93 22.46 -2.27
N LEU A 307 -2.42 22.16 -1.06
CA LEU A 307 -2.62 20.79 -0.60
C LEU A 307 -3.77 20.08 -1.31
N ARG A 308 -4.85 20.78 -1.67
CA ARG A 308 -5.95 20.21 -2.47
C ARG A 308 -5.53 19.87 -3.91
N ASP A 309 -4.60 20.64 -4.47
CA ASP A 309 -4.02 20.37 -5.79
C ASP A 309 -3.03 19.20 -5.76
N ASP A 310 -2.26 19.07 -4.67
CA ASP A 310 -1.30 17.98 -4.48
C ASP A 310 -1.07 17.72 -2.97
N PRO A 311 -1.76 16.72 -2.39
CA PRO A 311 -1.63 16.38 -0.98
C PRO A 311 -0.22 15.97 -0.57
N SER A 312 0.59 15.49 -1.51
CA SER A 312 1.97 15.08 -1.27
C SER A 312 2.86 16.27 -0.89
N LYS A 313 2.47 17.52 -1.17
CA LYS A 313 3.29 18.70 -0.84
C LYS A 313 3.53 18.92 0.66
N GLY A 314 2.72 18.30 1.52
CA GLY A 314 2.89 18.32 2.98
C GLY A 314 3.66 17.13 3.56
N ASP A 315 4.19 16.22 2.74
CA ASP A 315 4.85 14.98 3.19
C ASP A 315 6.26 15.16 3.79
N MET A 316 6.78 16.40 3.76
CA MET A 316 8.13 16.72 4.22
C MET A 316 8.21 18.17 4.68
N HIS A 317 8.97 18.43 5.75
CA HIS A 317 9.19 19.79 6.23
C HIS A 317 9.98 20.62 5.21
N ASN A 318 9.71 21.93 5.14
CA ASN A 318 10.42 22.81 4.21
C ASN A 318 11.94 22.90 4.45
N ARG A 319 12.39 22.65 5.69
CA ARG A 319 13.81 22.60 6.13
C ARG A 319 14.17 21.21 6.61
N GLN A 320 14.27 20.26 5.69
CA GLN A 320 14.61 18.88 6.00
C GLN A 320 15.55 18.33 4.93
N ALA A 321 16.71 17.82 5.34
CA ALA A 321 17.67 17.25 4.40
C ALA A 321 17.11 16.00 3.71
N ILE A 322 17.46 15.81 2.44
CA ILE A 322 17.17 14.58 1.70
C ILE A 322 18.16 13.51 2.14
N THR A 323 17.65 12.36 2.56
CA THR A 323 18.48 11.22 2.96
C THR A 323 19.08 10.54 1.74
N LEU A 324 20.25 9.89 1.89
CA LEU A 324 20.91 9.18 0.79
C LEU A 324 20.00 8.15 0.08
N PRO A 325 19.18 7.35 0.79
CA PRO A 325 18.25 6.44 0.13
C PRO A 325 17.19 7.17 -0.71
N ARG A 326 16.65 8.31 -0.21
CA ARG A 326 15.67 9.12 -0.97
C ARG A 326 16.30 9.76 -2.21
N LEU A 327 17.56 10.21 -2.08
CA LEU A 327 18.34 10.70 -3.21
C LEU A 327 18.52 9.60 -4.27
N TRP A 328 18.94 8.40 -3.86
CA TRP A 328 19.13 7.28 -4.79
C TRP A 328 17.82 6.88 -5.49
N ASN A 329 16.72 6.77 -4.74
CA ASN A 329 15.41 6.46 -5.31
C ASN A 329 14.97 7.51 -6.35
N ALA A 330 15.24 8.79 -6.10
CA ALA A 330 14.93 9.86 -7.03
C ALA A 330 15.81 9.84 -8.29
N LEU A 331 17.09 9.46 -8.17
CA LEU A 331 18.00 9.28 -9.32
C LEU A 331 17.59 8.07 -10.18
N CYS A 332 17.11 7.01 -9.55
CA CYS A 332 16.69 5.77 -10.21
C CYS A 332 15.23 5.78 -10.70
N ASP A 333 14.50 6.90 -10.56
CA ASP A 333 13.14 7.02 -11.05
C ASP A 333 13.13 7.09 -12.59
N TYR A 334 12.96 5.92 -13.22
CA TYR A 334 12.97 5.75 -14.66
C TYR A 334 11.82 6.51 -15.36
N ASP A 335 10.74 6.84 -14.65
CA ASP A 335 9.62 7.59 -15.20
C ASP A 335 9.98 9.07 -15.47
N LEU A 336 11.12 9.59 -14.99
CA LEU A 336 11.59 10.96 -15.25
C LEU A 336 12.65 11.08 -16.37
N TRP A 337 13.31 9.99 -16.74
CA TRP A 337 14.38 9.99 -17.74
C TRP A 337 13.97 10.47 -19.14
N PRO A 338 12.76 10.18 -19.67
CA PRO A 338 12.32 10.76 -20.93
C PRO A 338 12.32 12.29 -20.93
N ILE A 339 11.98 12.92 -19.79
CA ILE A 339 11.99 14.38 -19.63
C ILE A 339 13.43 14.91 -19.54
N TYR A 340 14.34 14.19 -18.88
CA TYR A 340 15.77 14.53 -18.83
C TYR A 340 16.41 14.50 -20.22
N LEU A 341 16.08 13.49 -21.05
CA LEU A 341 16.54 13.40 -22.43
C LEU A 341 16.02 14.54 -23.31
N ILE A 342 14.75 14.95 -23.12
CA ILE A 342 14.22 16.16 -23.77
C ILE A 342 15.02 17.39 -23.33
N GLY A 343 15.31 17.52 -22.03
CA GLY A 343 16.14 18.60 -21.49
C GLY A 343 17.52 18.68 -22.15
N LEU A 344 18.15 17.53 -22.37
CA LEU A 344 19.47 17.43 -23.01
C LEU A 344 19.48 17.88 -24.47
N ILE A 345 18.44 17.56 -25.25
CA ILE A 345 18.47 17.67 -26.71
C ILE A 345 17.70 18.89 -27.24
N ALA A 346 16.54 19.21 -26.65
CA ALA A 346 15.58 20.13 -27.28
C ALA A 346 16.07 21.58 -27.42
N TYR A 347 17.04 21.99 -26.59
CA TYR A 347 17.57 23.38 -26.57
C TYR A 347 18.89 23.52 -27.33
N THR A 348 19.63 22.43 -27.54
CA THR A 348 20.95 22.45 -28.19
C THR A 348 20.97 23.10 -29.58
N PRO A 349 19.97 22.90 -30.46
CA PRO A 349 20.01 23.46 -31.82
C PRO A 349 20.13 24.99 -31.90
N MET A 350 19.66 25.72 -30.89
CA MET A 350 19.63 27.19 -30.88
C MET A 350 20.89 27.80 -30.26
N VAL A 351 21.62 27.03 -29.44
CA VAL A 351 22.75 27.51 -28.63
C VAL A 351 23.89 28.11 -29.46
N PRO A 352 24.46 27.42 -30.47
CA PRO A 352 25.59 27.99 -31.22
C PRO A 352 25.20 29.29 -31.94
N VAL A 353 24.02 29.31 -32.57
CA VAL A 353 23.51 30.51 -33.26
C VAL A 353 23.32 31.67 -32.29
N LYS A 354 22.83 31.41 -31.07
CA LYS A 354 22.68 32.42 -30.01
C LYS A 354 24.02 32.94 -29.53
N SER A 355 24.98 32.06 -29.24
CA SER A 355 26.28 32.42 -28.66
C SER A 355 27.14 33.27 -29.60
N TYR A 356 27.05 33.01 -30.92
CA TYR A 356 27.87 33.69 -31.92
C TYR A 356 27.13 34.77 -32.71
N ILE A 357 25.90 35.14 -32.34
CA ILE A 357 25.10 36.10 -33.11
C ILE A 357 25.82 37.44 -33.31
N THR A 358 26.46 37.98 -32.27
CA THR A 358 27.14 39.28 -32.37
C THR A 358 28.37 39.20 -33.29
N LEU A 359 29.16 38.13 -33.18
CA LEU A 359 30.29 37.88 -34.07
C LEU A 359 29.82 37.70 -35.52
N THR A 360 28.76 36.91 -35.73
CA THR A 360 28.17 36.65 -37.05
C THR A 360 27.71 37.94 -37.71
N LEU A 361 27.04 38.83 -36.97
CA LEU A 361 26.62 40.13 -37.48
C LEU A 361 27.80 41.06 -37.77
N LYS A 362 28.84 41.03 -36.94
CA LYS A 362 30.06 41.79 -37.20
C LYS A 362 30.78 41.32 -38.47
N ASP A 363 30.86 40.00 -38.68
CA ASP A 363 31.42 39.39 -39.89
C ASP A 363 30.60 39.72 -41.15
N LEU A 364 29.29 39.95 -41.00
CA LEU A 364 28.40 40.43 -42.08
C LEU A 364 28.56 41.93 -42.38
N GLY A 365 29.42 42.64 -41.65
CA GLY A 365 29.74 44.06 -41.88
C GLY A 365 28.98 45.04 -41.00
N PHE A 366 28.20 44.59 -40.01
CA PHE A 366 27.56 45.49 -39.04
C PHE A 366 28.58 45.96 -37.99
N ASN A 367 28.56 47.25 -37.63
CA ASN A 367 29.42 47.76 -36.56
C ASN A 367 28.96 47.23 -35.17
N THR A 368 29.80 47.37 -34.14
CA THR A 368 29.54 46.85 -32.78
C THR A 368 28.21 47.35 -32.20
N PHE A 369 27.86 48.62 -32.46
CA PHE A 369 26.64 49.23 -31.94
C PHE A 369 25.37 48.68 -32.61
N VAL A 370 25.36 48.65 -33.94
CA VAL A 370 24.24 48.10 -34.73
C VAL A 370 24.05 46.61 -34.41
N THR A 371 25.16 45.88 -34.25
CA THR A 371 25.16 44.46 -33.88
C THR A 371 24.41 44.21 -32.56
N ASN A 372 24.69 44.99 -31.51
CA ASN A 372 24.01 44.85 -30.22
C ASN A 372 22.51 45.17 -30.33
N LEU A 373 22.13 46.21 -31.07
CA LEU A 373 20.72 46.57 -31.29
C LEU A 373 19.95 45.54 -32.12
N LEU A 374 20.59 44.93 -33.11
CA LEU A 374 19.99 43.89 -33.96
C LEU A 374 19.68 42.59 -33.19
N THR A 375 20.14 42.44 -31.95
CA THR A 375 19.71 41.33 -31.09
C THR A 375 18.30 41.52 -30.51
N ILE A 376 17.77 42.75 -30.49
CA ILE A 376 16.48 43.08 -29.86
C ILE A 376 15.29 42.39 -30.56
N PRO A 377 15.17 42.40 -31.91
CA PRO A 377 14.03 41.77 -32.59
C PRO A 377 13.83 40.30 -32.24
N ASN A 378 14.91 39.52 -32.15
CA ASN A 378 14.78 38.10 -31.82
C ASN A 378 14.26 37.89 -30.39
N ASN A 379 14.68 38.74 -29.44
CA ASN A 379 14.24 38.70 -28.05
C ASN A 379 12.76 39.09 -27.92
N VAL A 380 12.30 40.09 -28.66
CA VAL A 380 10.87 40.46 -28.69
C VAL A 380 10.02 39.30 -29.22
N GLY A 381 10.44 38.69 -30.33
CA GLY A 381 9.76 37.51 -30.87
C GLY A 381 9.76 36.33 -29.90
N HIS A 382 10.87 36.09 -29.21
CA HIS A 382 10.99 35.04 -28.19
C HIS A 382 9.99 35.23 -27.04
N ILE A 383 9.82 36.46 -26.54
CA ILE A 383 8.83 36.76 -25.49
C ILE A 383 7.41 36.42 -25.96
N ILE A 384 7.03 36.89 -27.15
CA ILE A 384 5.69 36.69 -27.70
C ILE A 384 5.40 35.20 -27.88
N LEU A 385 6.34 34.47 -28.50
CA LEU A 385 6.15 33.06 -28.83
C LEU A 385 6.24 32.15 -27.59
N LEU A 386 7.05 32.49 -26.59
CA LEU A 386 7.06 31.79 -25.29
C LEU A 386 5.70 31.91 -24.57
N LEU A 387 5.15 33.12 -24.48
CA LEU A 387 3.87 33.35 -23.78
C LEU A 387 2.71 32.68 -24.55
N ALA A 388 2.72 32.78 -25.89
CA ALA A 388 1.75 32.13 -26.75
C ALA A 388 1.80 30.60 -26.60
N LEU A 389 2.99 30.00 -26.62
CA LEU A 389 3.15 28.55 -26.49
C LEU A 389 2.65 28.04 -25.13
N THR A 390 3.00 28.74 -24.05
CA THR A 390 2.56 28.37 -22.70
C THR A 390 1.03 28.44 -22.61
N ARG A 391 0.41 29.48 -23.16
CA ARG A 391 -1.05 29.63 -23.18
C ARG A 391 -1.73 28.54 -24.02
N LEU A 392 -1.13 28.17 -25.15
CA LEU A 392 -1.58 27.09 -26.01
C LEU A 392 -1.53 25.73 -25.31
N SER A 393 -0.45 25.44 -24.57
CA SER A 393 -0.31 24.21 -23.78
C SER A 393 -1.39 24.07 -22.72
N VAL A 394 -1.71 25.17 -22.03
CA VAL A 394 -2.80 25.19 -21.03
C VAL A 394 -4.15 25.02 -21.71
N TRP A 395 -4.40 25.69 -22.83
CA TRP A 395 -5.69 25.64 -23.53
C TRP A 395 -5.99 24.25 -24.11
N LEU A 396 -5.00 23.60 -24.73
CA LEU A 396 -5.14 22.24 -25.26
C LEU A 396 -5.02 21.15 -24.19
N ASN A 397 -4.64 21.52 -22.96
CA ASN A 397 -4.21 20.59 -21.90
C ASN A 397 -3.17 19.56 -22.39
N GLU A 398 -2.32 19.95 -23.34
CA GLU A 398 -1.27 19.10 -23.89
C GLU A 398 0.08 19.77 -23.66
N ARG A 399 1.03 19.01 -23.12
CA ARG A 399 2.40 19.39 -22.78
C ARG A 399 3.40 18.90 -23.83
N SER A 400 3.25 17.68 -24.35
CA SER A 400 4.29 17.08 -25.21
C SER A 400 4.25 17.64 -26.63
N LEU A 401 3.13 17.49 -27.34
CA LEU A 401 2.99 17.94 -28.73
C LEU A 401 3.07 19.46 -28.87
N THR A 402 2.65 20.21 -27.85
CA THR A 402 2.83 21.67 -27.83
C THR A 402 4.30 22.01 -27.67
N SER A 403 5.02 21.41 -26.71
CA SER A 403 6.47 21.63 -26.56
C SER A 403 7.28 21.26 -27.82
N MET A 404 6.84 20.24 -28.56
CA MET A 404 7.43 19.83 -29.84
C MET A 404 7.43 20.95 -30.89
N LEU A 405 6.52 21.92 -30.81
CA LEU A 405 6.49 23.07 -31.73
C LEU A 405 7.80 23.86 -31.73
N GLN A 406 8.58 23.84 -30.64
CA GLN A 406 9.92 24.43 -30.60
C GLN A 406 10.85 23.83 -31.68
N CYS A 407 10.92 22.50 -31.74
CA CYS A 407 11.74 21.79 -32.71
C CYS A 407 11.18 21.99 -34.12
N VAL A 408 9.87 21.84 -34.30
CA VAL A 408 9.20 22.03 -35.60
C VAL A 408 9.41 23.45 -36.17
N TRP A 409 9.35 24.48 -35.32
CA TRP A 409 9.60 25.87 -35.70
C TRP A 409 11.03 26.12 -36.16
N THR A 410 12.00 25.54 -35.47
CA THR A 410 13.42 25.79 -35.72
C THR A 410 14.00 24.93 -36.85
N LEU A 411 13.36 23.80 -37.16
CA LEU A 411 13.76 22.90 -38.24
C LEU A 411 13.94 23.59 -39.61
N PRO A 412 12.95 24.35 -40.16
CA PRO A 412 13.13 25.03 -41.44
C PRO A 412 14.26 26.07 -41.41
N CYS A 413 14.48 26.74 -40.28
CA CYS A 413 15.56 27.72 -40.14
C CYS A 413 16.94 27.05 -40.18
N VAL A 414 17.10 25.92 -39.49
CA VAL A 414 18.37 25.15 -39.52
C VAL A 414 18.61 24.55 -40.91
N ILE A 415 17.57 24.10 -41.60
CA ILE A 415 17.65 23.66 -43.01
C ILE A 415 18.13 24.82 -43.90
N ALA A 416 17.57 26.02 -43.73
CA ALA A 416 18.02 27.20 -44.45
C ALA A 416 19.50 27.51 -44.17
N LEU A 417 19.93 27.54 -42.90
CA LEU A 417 21.33 27.74 -42.54
C LEU A 417 22.27 26.66 -43.12
N ARG A 418 21.80 25.42 -43.24
CA ARG A 418 22.58 24.30 -43.76
C ARG A 418 22.69 24.30 -45.28
N PHE A 419 21.63 24.63 -46.01
CA PHE A 419 21.54 24.37 -47.46
C PHE A 419 21.50 25.65 -48.30
N TRP A 420 20.96 26.75 -47.80
CA TRP A 420 20.82 27.97 -48.60
C TRP A 420 22.20 28.55 -48.98
N PRO A 421 22.47 28.85 -50.27
CA PRO A 421 23.76 29.40 -50.69
C PRO A 421 24.04 30.79 -50.11
N GLY A 422 23.00 31.62 -49.96
CA GLY A 422 23.07 33.02 -49.52
C GLY A 422 23.37 33.23 -48.03
N THR A 423 23.47 32.17 -47.23
CA THR A 423 23.89 32.23 -45.84
C THR A 423 25.31 32.80 -45.72
N MET A 424 25.48 33.82 -44.89
CA MET A 424 26.72 34.61 -44.72
C MET A 424 27.15 35.47 -45.92
N GLU A 425 26.39 35.45 -47.02
CA GLU A 425 26.63 36.34 -48.17
C GLU A 425 25.60 37.47 -48.22
N ASN A 426 24.32 37.14 -47.95
CA ASN A 426 23.26 38.14 -47.83
C ASN A 426 23.08 38.49 -46.34
N ALA A 427 23.54 39.67 -45.93
CA ALA A 427 23.51 40.13 -44.55
C ALA A 427 22.09 40.17 -43.97
N TRP A 428 21.13 40.77 -44.68
CA TRP A 428 19.75 40.90 -44.22
C TRP A 428 18.97 39.59 -44.25
N GLY A 429 19.23 38.73 -45.23
CA GLY A 429 18.62 37.40 -45.30
C GLY A 429 19.16 36.47 -44.21
N THR A 430 20.47 36.49 -43.95
CA THR A 430 21.07 35.73 -42.84
C THR A 430 20.56 36.22 -41.49
N PHE A 431 20.50 37.55 -41.30
CA PHE A 431 19.87 38.17 -40.13
C PHE A 431 18.44 37.67 -39.94
N SER A 432 17.60 37.72 -40.97
CA SER A 432 16.19 37.30 -40.89
C SER A 432 16.04 35.83 -40.47
N VAL A 433 16.83 34.93 -41.06
CA VAL A 433 16.80 33.49 -40.69
C VAL A 433 17.22 33.28 -39.24
N VAL A 434 18.29 33.94 -38.80
CA VAL A 434 18.78 33.85 -37.42
C VAL A 434 17.78 34.45 -36.42
N THR A 435 17.15 35.57 -36.76
CA THR A 435 16.11 36.20 -35.94
C THR A 435 14.92 35.26 -35.76
N VAL A 436 14.39 34.68 -36.84
CA VAL A 436 13.24 33.74 -36.76
C VAL A 436 13.62 32.47 -36.00
N LEU A 437 14.84 31.96 -36.20
CA LEU A 437 15.36 30.81 -35.45
C LEU A 437 15.39 31.09 -33.95
N LEU A 438 15.89 32.26 -33.54
CA LEU A 438 16.08 32.62 -32.13
C LEU A 438 14.80 33.14 -31.44
N SER A 439 13.78 33.50 -32.21
CA SER A 439 12.44 33.80 -31.70
C SER A 439 11.61 32.56 -31.35
N TYR A 440 12.17 31.34 -31.46
CA TYR A 440 11.48 30.08 -31.25
C TYR A 440 10.52 30.04 -30.05
N PRO A 441 9.40 29.30 -30.15
CA PRO A 441 8.45 29.14 -29.05
C PRO A 441 9.10 28.30 -27.95
N TYR A 442 9.55 28.95 -26.88
CA TYR A 442 10.38 28.32 -25.85
C TYR A 442 9.56 27.44 -24.89
N CYS A 443 9.79 26.13 -24.93
CA CYS A 443 8.97 25.14 -24.20
C CYS A 443 9.41 24.88 -22.75
N HIS A 444 10.48 25.51 -22.27
CA HIS A 444 11.12 25.14 -21.01
C HIS A 444 10.20 25.23 -19.79
N ALA A 445 9.38 26.26 -19.68
CA ALA A 445 8.43 26.40 -18.58
C ALA A 445 7.43 25.22 -18.50
N ILE A 446 7.01 24.69 -19.65
CA ILE A 446 6.10 23.54 -19.74
C ILE A 446 6.82 22.27 -19.26
N VAL A 447 8.05 22.04 -19.73
CA VAL A 447 8.82 20.82 -19.43
C VAL A 447 9.25 20.78 -17.96
N VAL A 448 9.63 21.91 -17.35
CA VAL A 448 9.91 21.98 -15.90
C VAL A 448 8.66 21.68 -15.07
N GLY A 449 7.53 22.27 -15.45
CA GLY A 449 6.25 21.96 -14.82
C GLY A 449 5.89 20.48 -14.95
N TRP A 450 6.20 19.87 -16.09
CA TRP A 450 5.98 18.45 -16.34
C TRP A 450 6.86 17.55 -15.47
N ALA A 451 8.17 17.85 -15.35
CA ALA A 451 9.08 17.14 -14.46
C ALA A 451 8.62 17.24 -13.00
N SER A 452 8.21 18.45 -12.57
CA SER A 452 7.73 18.71 -11.21
C SER A 452 6.46 17.93 -10.88
N LYS A 453 5.52 17.83 -11.84
CA LYS A 453 4.26 17.10 -11.68
C LYS A 453 4.45 15.58 -11.65
N ASN A 454 5.38 15.05 -12.45
CA ASN A 454 5.68 13.61 -12.46
C ASN A 454 6.51 13.15 -11.25
N SER A 455 6.97 14.09 -10.41
CA SER A 455 7.69 13.78 -9.18
C SER A 455 6.70 13.54 -8.03
N ASN A 456 6.52 12.26 -7.66
CA ASN A 456 5.46 11.77 -6.77
C ASN A 456 5.57 12.20 -5.28
N ASN A 457 6.65 12.88 -4.87
CA ASN A 457 6.84 13.40 -3.51
C ASN A 457 7.82 14.58 -3.50
N VAL A 458 7.83 15.36 -2.40
CA VAL A 458 8.62 16.61 -2.30
C VAL A 458 10.14 16.37 -2.39
N GLY A 459 10.62 15.24 -1.84
CA GLY A 459 12.03 14.86 -1.92
C GLY A 459 12.48 14.60 -3.36
N THR A 460 11.71 13.79 -4.08
CA THR A 460 11.97 13.45 -5.49
C THR A 460 11.87 14.69 -6.38
N ARG A 461 10.89 15.56 -6.13
CA ARG A 461 10.71 16.83 -6.86
C ARG A 461 11.90 17.77 -6.74
N THR A 462 12.54 17.78 -5.57
CA THR A 462 13.73 18.59 -5.32
C THR A 462 14.91 18.11 -6.16
N VAL A 463 15.13 16.79 -6.21
CA VAL A 463 16.23 16.17 -6.98
C VAL A 463 15.97 16.22 -8.48
N SER A 464 14.74 15.95 -8.93
CA SER A 464 14.39 15.89 -10.34
C SER A 464 14.49 17.23 -11.05
N ALA A 465 14.15 18.33 -10.37
CA ALA A 465 14.30 19.67 -10.93
C ALA A 465 15.77 20.02 -11.20
N ALA A 466 16.67 19.64 -10.28
CA ALA A 466 18.11 19.82 -10.44
C ALA A 466 18.65 18.94 -11.59
N LEU A 467 18.31 17.64 -11.62
CA LEU A 467 18.75 16.74 -12.69
C LEU A 467 18.27 17.20 -14.07
N TYR A 468 17.02 17.64 -14.18
CA TYR A 468 16.49 18.17 -15.43
C TYR A 468 17.29 19.39 -15.91
N ASN A 469 17.55 20.37 -15.04
CA ASN A 469 18.30 21.56 -15.43
C ASN A 469 19.78 21.23 -15.71
N MET A 470 20.39 20.29 -14.99
CA MET A 470 21.72 19.75 -15.34
C MET A 470 21.73 19.16 -16.77
N CYS A 471 20.69 18.45 -17.18
CA CYS A 471 20.57 17.94 -18.55
C CYS A 471 20.48 19.08 -19.57
N VAL A 472 19.71 20.12 -19.29
CA VAL A 472 19.65 21.33 -20.12
C VAL A 472 21.02 21.99 -20.26
N GLN A 473 21.76 22.13 -19.17
CA GLN A 473 23.10 22.72 -19.21
C GLN A 473 24.11 21.84 -19.95
N LEU A 474 24.04 20.52 -19.80
CA LEU A 474 24.85 19.60 -20.60
C LEU A 474 24.53 19.76 -22.10
N GLY A 475 23.27 19.95 -22.45
CA GLY A 475 22.83 20.29 -23.81
C GLY A 475 23.44 21.61 -24.32
N ASN A 476 23.56 22.63 -23.46
CA ASN A 476 24.22 23.89 -23.77
C ASN A 476 25.74 23.71 -23.98
N ILE A 477 26.41 22.86 -23.20
CA ILE A 477 27.83 22.53 -23.40
C ILE A 477 28.02 21.88 -24.77
N ILE A 478 27.19 20.90 -25.12
CA ILE A 478 27.21 20.26 -26.44
C ILE A 478 27.06 21.33 -27.53
N GLY A 479 26.04 22.20 -27.41
CA GLY A 479 25.73 23.25 -28.38
C GLY A 479 26.86 24.25 -28.61
N ASN A 480 27.50 24.73 -27.53
CA ASN A 480 28.61 25.69 -27.64
C ASN A 480 29.85 25.11 -28.36
N ASN A 481 29.98 23.79 -28.44
CA ASN A 481 31.11 23.11 -29.10
C ASN A 481 30.82 22.64 -30.53
N VAL A 482 29.61 22.91 -31.06
CA VAL A 482 29.21 22.50 -32.42
C VAL A 482 29.87 23.36 -33.51
N TYR A 483 29.90 24.68 -33.33
CA TYR A 483 30.55 25.59 -34.27
C TYR A 483 32.05 25.64 -34.01
N ARG A 484 32.85 25.43 -35.06
CA ARG A 484 34.32 25.38 -34.98
C ARG A 484 34.94 26.28 -36.05
N GLU A 485 36.17 26.69 -35.81
CA GLU A 485 36.86 27.65 -36.68
C GLU A 485 37.10 27.13 -38.10
N ASP A 486 37.38 25.83 -38.26
CA ASP A 486 37.58 25.17 -39.56
C ASP A 486 36.32 25.12 -40.43
N ASP A 487 35.16 25.40 -39.85
CA ASP A 487 33.85 25.39 -40.52
C ASP A 487 33.33 26.82 -40.81
N LYS A 488 34.15 27.86 -40.53
CA LYS A 488 33.85 29.25 -40.89
C LYS A 488 33.83 29.43 -42.42
N PRO A 489 33.04 30.38 -42.97
CA PRO A 489 32.06 31.22 -42.26
C PRO A 489 30.65 30.60 -42.21
N LYS A 490 30.34 29.59 -43.03
CA LYS A 490 28.97 29.08 -43.23
C LYS A 490 28.54 27.98 -42.24
N TYR A 491 29.47 27.48 -41.41
CA TYR A 491 29.23 26.45 -40.39
C TYR A 491 28.45 25.23 -40.91
N ARG A 492 28.84 24.77 -42.09
CA ARG A 492 28.12 23.75 -42.86
C ARG A 492 28.08 22.43 -42.07
N ARG A 493 29.18 21.98 -41.47
CA ARG A 493 29.22 20.78 -40.63
C ARG A 493 28.41 20.97 -39.35
N GLY A 494 28.57 22.11 -38.68
CA GLY A 494 27.83 22.45 -37.47
C GLY A 494 26.31 22.41 -37.70
N ASN A 495 25.83 23.05 -38.76
CA ASN A 495 24.41 23.09 -39.11
C ASN A 495 23.83 21.70 -39.46
N ALA A 496 24.65 20.76 -39.96
CA ALA A 496 24.22 19.38 -40.17
C ALA A 496 23.99 18.64 -38.82
N VAL A 497 24.83 18.89 -37.82
CA VAL A 497 24.65 18.36 -36.47
C VAL A 497 23.40 18.95 -35.82
N LEU A 498 23.18 20.27 -35.94
CA LEU A 498 21.98 20.92 -35.41
C LEU A 498 20.71 20.36 -36.06
N LEU A 499 20.73 20.07 -37.37
CA LEU A 499 19.61 19.46 -38.08
C LEU A 499 19.28 18.07 -37.51
N ALA A 500 20.30 17.23 -37.29
CA ALA A 500 20.11 15.89 -36.72
C ALA A 500 19.56 15.94 -35.29
N LEU A 501 20.11 16.82 -34.44
CA LEU A 501 19.62 17.01 -33.07
C LEU A 501 18.19 17.56 -33.03
N ASN A 502 17.81 18.41 -33.98
CA ASN A 502 16.46 18.94 -34.08
C ASN A 502 15.43 17.84 -34.43
N ILE A 503 15.75 16.98 -35.41
CA ILE A 503 14.94 15.80 -35.77
C ILE A 503 14.82 14.84 -34.58
N LEU A 504 15.94 14.57 -33.89
CA LEU A 504 15.92 13.76 -32.68
C LEU A 504 15.01 14.37 -31.60
N GLY A 505 15.02 15.70 -31.43
CA GLY A 505 14.11 16.40 -30.52
C GLY A 505 12.63 16.14 -30.84
N VAL A 506 12.24 16.19 -32.11
CA VAL A 506 10.87 15.86 -32.55
C VAL A 506 10.50 14.42 -32.19
N LEU A 507 11.38 13.47 -32.51
CA LEU A 507 11.17 12.05 -32.21
C LEU A 507 11.07 11.79 -30.69
N LEU A 508 11.88 12.48 -29.88
CA LEU A 508 11.85 12.37 -28.42
C LEU A 508 10.52 12.86 -27.83
N PHE A 509 9.96 13.99 -28.30
CA PHE A 509 8.65 14.44 -27.81
C PHE A 509 7.54 13.43 -28.13
N ILE A 510 7.54 12.86 -29.34
CA ILE A 510 6.58 11.81 -29.72
C ILE A 510 6.78 10.56 -28.87
N GLY A 511 8.02 10.08 -28.73
CA GLY A 511 8.37 8.91 -27.93
C GLY A 511 8.00 9.06 -26.46
N THR A 512 8.28 10.21 -25.86
CA THR A 512 7.92 10.50 -24.46
C THR A 512 6.40 10.51 -24.27
N LYS A 513 5.62 11.02 -25.23
CA LYS A 513 4.16 10.96 -25.17
C LYS A 513 3.65 9.52 -25.19
N VAL A 514 4.16 8.71 -26.14
CA VAL A 514 3.80 7.29 -26.24
C VAL A 514 4.18 6.54 -24.96
N TYR A 515 5.36 6.80 -24.41
CA TYR A 515 5.83 6.21 -23.15
C TYR A 515 4.84 6.44 -22.01
N TYR A 516 4.45 7.70 -21.74
CA TYR A 516 3.53 7.98 -20.64
C TYR A 516 2.11 7.45 -20.88
N ILE A 517 1.63 7.42 -22.12
CA ILE A 517 0.34 6.79 -22.45
C ILE A 517 0.37 5.29 -22.10
N LEU A 518 1.42 4.58 -22.53
CA LEU A 518 1.57 3.16 -22.24
C LEU A 518 1.77 2.89 -20.74
N ARG A 519 2.55 3.75 -20.07
CA ARG A 519 2.79 3.66 -18.62
C ARG A 519 1.51 3.84 -17.82
N ASN A 520 0.68 4.83 -18.17
CA ASN A 520 -0.60 5.06 -17.51
C ASN A 520 -1.56 3.90 -17.74
N ARG A 521 -1.66 3.37 -18.97
CA ARG A 521 -2.49 2.17 -19.24
C ARG A 521 -2.04 0.95 -18.45
N HIS A 522 -0.73 0.78 -18.25
CA HIS A 522 -0.23 -0.30 -17.40
C HIS A 522 -0.58 -0.09 -15.92
N ARG A 523 -0.40 1.12 -15.39
CA ARG A 523 -0.77 1.46 -14.00
C ARG A 523 -2.26 1.30 -13.76
N GLU A 524 -3.10 1.71 -14.71
CA GLU A 524 -4.55 1.56 -14.67
C GLU A 524 -4.97 0.08 -14.68
N ARG A 525 -4.35 -0.77 -15.51
CA ARG A 525 -4.59 -2.22 -15.45
C ARG A 525 -4.22 -2.82 -14.10
N VAL A 526 -3.10 -2.39 -13.51
CA VAL A 526 -2.67 -2.86 -12.19
C VAL A 526 -3.63 -2.37 -11.12
N TRP A 527 -4.00 -1.08 -11.15
CA TRP A 527 -4.94 -0.46 -10.20
C TRP A 527 -6.31 -1.14 -10.25
N ASN A 528 -6.86 -1.33 -11.45
CA ASN A 528 -8.16 -1.99 -11.65
C ASN A 528 -8.11 -3.49 -11.36
N SER A 529 -6.92 -4.08 -11.18
CA SER A 529 -6.76 -5.47 -10.73
C SER A 529 -6.49 -5.59 -9.22
N MET A 530 -6.37 -4.46 -8.51
CA MET A 530 -6.29 -4.45 -7.05
C MET A 530 -7.70 -4.59 -6.50
N THR A 531 -7.91 -5.58 -5.64
CA THR A 531 -9.16 -5.77 -4.90
C THR A 531 -9.45 -4.53 -4.05
N GLU A 532 -10.56 -3.84 -4.31
CA GLU A 532 -11.19 -3.02 -3.26
C GLU A 532 -11.74 -4.01 -2.22
N GLU A 533 -11.36 -3.84 -0.96
CA GLU A 533 -11.68 -4.77 0.14
C GLU A 533 -13.21 -4.96 0.31
N ASP A 534 -14.00 -4.00 -0.17
CA ASP A 534 -15.46 -4.00 -0.11
C ASP A 534 -16.14 -4.65 -1.33
N GLU A 535 -15.49 -4.75 -2.50
CA GLU A 535 -16.11 -5.34 -3.70
C GLU A 535 -16.03 -6.87 -3.72
N PHE A 536 -14.93 -7.45 -3.22
CA PHE A 536 -14.72 -8.91 -3.26
C PHE A 536 -15.74 -9.73 -2.45
N PRO A 537 -16.16 -9.32 -1.24
CA PRO A 537 -17.23 -10.02 -0.53
C PRO A 537 -18.56 -10.04 -1.28
N GLU A 538 -18.84 -9.04 -2.12
CA GLU A 538 -20.09 -8.97 -2.89
C GLU A 538 -20.14 -9.97 -4.06
N ASP A 539 -18.99 -10.52 -4.49
CA ASP A 539 -18.95 -11.61 -5.47
C ASP A 539 -19.40 -12.96 -4.89
N ILE A 540 -19.54 -13.08 -3.56
CA ILE A 540 -19.98 -14.32 -2.91
C ILE A 540 -21.51 -14.37 -2.88
N GLN A 541 -22.07 -15.27 -3.68
CA GLN A 541 -23.51 -15.43 -3.84
C GLN A 541 -24.00 -16.69 -3.13
N LEU A 542 -25.18 -16.60 -2.50
CA LEU A 542 -25.81 -17.74 -1.81
C LEU A 542 -26.11 -18.89 -2.78
N GLU A 543 -26.46 -18.60 -4.03
CA GLU A 543 -26.76 -19.62 -5.04
C GLU A 543 -25.56 -20.55 -5.29
N ASP A 544 -24.35 -20.00 -5.40
CA ASP A 544 -23.12 -20.77 -5.60
C ASP A 544 -22.78 -21.63 -4.37
N LEU A 545 -23.04 -21.10 -3.17
CA LEU A 545 -22.86 -21.83 -1.91
C LEU A 545 -23.83 -23.03 -1.84
N LEU A 546 -25.10 -22.82 -2.16
CA LEU A 546 -26.11 -23.88 -2.12
C LEU A 546 -25.89 -24.93 -3.21
N GLU A 547 -25.47 -24.53 -4.42
CA GLU A 547 -25.11 -25.47 -5.49
C GLU A 547 -23.94 -26.36 -5.07
N GLY A 548 -22.89 -25.77 -4.49
CA GLY A 548 -21.75 -26.51 -3.98
C GLY A 548 -22.12 -27.48 -2.86
N SER A 549 -22.94 -27.04 -1.89
CA SER A 549 -23.39 -27.90 -0.78
C SER A 549 -24.29 -29.04 -1.28
N GLN A 550 -25.17 -28.78 -2.25
CA GLN A 550 -26.00 -29.82 -2.86
C GLN A 550 -25.13 -30.88 -3.55
N GLN A 551 -24.05 -30.46 -4.22
CA GLN A 551 -23.12 -31.39 -4.86
C GLN A 551 -22.44 -32.33 -3.85
N LEU A 552 -22.14 -31.86 -2.63
CA LEU A 552 -21.60 -32.70 -1.56
C LEU A 552 -22.62 -33.68 -1.01
N GLU A 553 -23.88 -33.27 -0.91
CA GLU A 553 -24.98 -34.16 -0.52
C GLU A 553 -25.19 -35.25 -1.57
N ASP A 554 -25.22 -34.87 -2.85
CA ASP A 554 -25.35 -35.81 -3.95
C ASP A 554 -24.24 -36.88 -3.92
N PHE A 555 -23.00 -36.51 -3.59
CA PHE A 555 -21.91 -37.48 -3.39
C PHE A 555 -22.16 -38.42 -2.22
N ALA A 556 -22.62 -37.91 -1.07
CA ALA A 556 -22.95 -38.75 0.08
C ALA A 556 -24.07 -39.75 -0.28
N TYR A 557 -25.14 -39.28 -0.91
CA TYR A 557 -26.33 -40.09 -1.24
C TYR A 557 -26.15 -40.99 -2.47
N ALA A 558 -25.09 -40.81 -3.26
CA ALA A 558 -24.72 -41.72 -4.34
C ALA A 558 -24.36 -43.13 -3.84
N TYR A 559 -24.07 -43.28 -2.54
CA TYR A 559 -23.66 -44.54 -1.92
C TYR A 559 -24.57 -44.93 -0.74
N PRO A 560 -24.72 -46.24 -0.43
CA PRO A 560 -25.57 -46.71 0.66
C PRO A 560 -25.24 -46.12 2.04
N GLU A 561 -23.98 -45.76 2.26
CA GLU A 561 -23.46 -45.25 3.52
C GLU A 561 -23.98 -43.84 3.84
N ARG A 562 -24.33 -43.03 2.84
CA ARG A 562 -24.89 -41.67 2.99
C ARG A 562 -24.04 -40.71 3.84
N ASN A 563 -22.74 -40.91 3.82
CA ASN A 563 -21.76 -40.11 4.54
C ASN A 563 -20.52 -39.88 3.67
N ARG A 564 -19.63 -38.99 4.12
CA ARG A 564 -18.35 -38.70 3.48
C ARG A 564 -17.18 -39.06 4.38
N VAL A 565 -17.28 -40.19 5.07
CA VAL A 565 -16.19 -40.70 5.93
C VAL A 565 -14.90 -40.85 5.12
N PHE A 566 -13.77 -40.42 5.70
CA PHE A 566 -12.50 -40.36 4.98
C PHE A 566 -12.13 -41.69 4.30
N GLY A 567 -11.58 -41.59 3.09
CA GLY A 567 -11.22 -42.73 2.24
C GLY A 567 -12.39 -43.61 1.77
N GLY A 568 -13.64 -43.21 2.06
CA GLY A 568 -14.83 -43.77 1.43
C GLY A 568 -15.08 -43.19 0.03
N LYS A 569 -15.98 -43.80 -0.75
CA LYS A 569 -16.21 -43.39 -2.14
C LYS A 569 -16.78 -41.98 -2.27
N ALA A 570 -17.76 -41.61 -1.44
CA ALA A 570 -18.31 -40.26 -1.41
C ALA A 570 -17.27 -39.21 -1.04
N HIS A 571 -16.38 -39.53 -0.10
CA HIS A 571 -15.28 -38.67 0.29
C HIS A 571 -14.27 -38.48 -0.86
N ASP A 572 -13.92 -39.56 -1.56
CA ASP A 572 -13.07 -39.49 -2.74
C ASP A 572 -13.69 -38.62 -3.84
N ASP A 573 -15.01 -38.70 -4.05
CA ASP A 573 -15.73 -37.84 -4.99
C ASP A 573 -15.65 -36.37 -4.57
N THR A 574 -15.82 -36.04 -3.28
CA THR A 574 -15.61 -34.69 -2.73
C THR A 574 -14.19 -34.18 -2.96
N VAL A 575 -13.17 -34.98 -2.63
CA VAL A 575 -11.76 -34.63 -2.84
C VAL A 575 -11.47 -34.38 -4.32
N ASN A 576 -12.02 -35.22 -5.20
CA ASN A 576 -11.85 -35.08 -6.65
C ASN A 576 -12.56 -33.83 -7.19
N TYR A 577 -13.77 -33.55 -6.70
CA TYR A 577 -14.53 -32.36 -7.05
C TYR A 577 -13.74 -31.08 -6.74
N LEU A 578 -13.27 -30.93 -5.50
CA LEU A 578 -12.46 -29.78 -5.08
C LEU A 578 -11.18 -29.65 -5.91
N TYR A 579 -10.46 -30.75 -6.12
CA TYR A 579 -9.23 -30.77 -6.91
C TYR A 579 -9.47 -30.33 -8.36
N GLU A 580 -10.49 -30.88 -9.02
CA GLU A 580 -10.78 -30.58 -10.43
C GLU A 580 -11.34 -29.17 -10.61
N GLU A 581 -12.25 -28.70 -9.75
CA GLU A 581 -12.79 -27.34 -9.84
C GLU A 581 -11.68 -26.28 -9.71
N LEU A 582 -10.79 -26.42 -8.72
CA LEU A 582 -9.69 -25.48 -8.52
C LEU A 582 -8.67 -25.57 -9.65
N LYS A 583 -8.39 -26.77 -10.15
CA LYS A 583 -7.45 -26.96 -11.26
C LYS A 583 -7.96 -26.38 -12.58
N LYS A 584 -9.28 -26.47 -12.85
CA LYS A 584 -9.92 -25.90 -14.04
C LYS A 584 -9.73 -24.39 -14.15
N THR A 585 -9.64 -23.68 -13.02
CA THR A 585 -9.45 -22.21 -13.02
C THR A 585 -8.14 -21.77 -13.69
N GLY A 586 -7.10 -22.61 -13.68
CA GLY A 586 -5.75 -22.24 -14.11
C GLY A 586 -5.02 -21.22 -13.22
N TYR A 587 -5.69 -20.66 -12.21
CA TYR A 587 -5.18 -19.60 -11.33
C TYR A 587 -4.31 -20.14 -10.17
N TYR A 588 -4.50 -21.41 -9.81
CA TYR A 588 -3.83 -22.06 -8.69
C TYR A 588 -2.82 -23.13 -9.12
N ASP A 589 -1.78 -23.32 -8.31
CA ASP A 589 -1.00 -24.54 -8.24
C ASP A 589 -1.72 -25.52 -7.30
N VAL A 590 -2.35 -26.55 -7.88
CA VAL A 590 -3.23 -27.48 -7.16
C VAL A 590 -2.63 -28.89 -7.14
N TYR A 591 -2.55 -29.50 -5.96
CA TYR A 591 -2.11 -30.89 -5.80
C TYR A 591 -2.87 -31.63 -4.69
N LYS A 592 -2.96 -32.95 -4.83
CA LYS A 592 -3.44 -33.86 -3.78
C LYS A 592 -2.25 -34.37 -2.96
N GLN A 593 -2.35 -34.32 -1.63
CA GLN A 593 -1.34 -34.86 -0.73
C GLN A 593 -1.81 -36.25 -0.23
N PRO A 594 -1.30 -37.36 -0.80
CA PRO A 594 -1.71 -38.70 -0.39
C PRO A 594 -1.23 -39.04 1.02
N GLN A 595 -2.10 -39.70 1.77
CA GLN A 595 -1.81 -40.22 3.11
C GLN A 595 -2.62 -41.49 3.38
N VAL A 596 -2.16 -42.30 4.33
CA VAL A 596 -2.83 -43.55 4.74
C VAL A 596 -3.10 -43.45 6.23
N HIS A 597 -4.37 -43.54 6.61
CA HIS A 597 -4.83 -43.45 8.00
C HIS A 597 -5.69 -44.66 8.34
N LEU A 598 -5.71 -45.01 9.63
CA LEU A 598 -6.50 -46.13 10.12
C LEU A 598 -7.94 -45.67 10.36
N TRP A 599 -8.88 -46.20 9.57
CA TRP A 599 -10.29 -46.11 9.86
C TRP A 599 -10.68 -47.19 10.86
N SER A 600 -11.60 -46.87 11.77
CA SER A 600 -12.15 -47.85 12.71
C SER A 600 -13.64 -47.67 12.89
N ASN A 601 -14.37 -48.78 12.91
CA ASN A 601 -15.77 -48.86 13.31
C ASN A 601 -15.96 -50.11 14.19
N ALA A 602 -17.05 -50.20 14.94
CA ALA A 602 -17.34 -51.39 15.73
C ALA A 602 -18.84 -51.68 15.75
N ASP A 603 -19.16 -52.97 15.72
CA ASP A 603 -20.47 -53.46 16.18
C ASP A 603 -20.36 -53.73 17.69
N GLN A 604 -21.43 -53.45 18.45
CA GLN A 604 -21.43 -53.72 19.88
C GLN A 604 -22.77 -54.17 20.43
N THR A 605 -22.70 -54.87 21.55
CA THR A 605 -23.86 -55.24 22.36
C THR A 605 -23.44 -55.25 23.83
N LEU A 606 -24.24 -54.64 24.70
CA LEU A 606 -24.05 -54.65 26.15
C LEU A 606 -25.33 -55.13 26.82
N LYS A 607 -25.24 -56.19 27.64
CA LYS A 607 -26.39 -56.73 28.38
C LYS A 607 -26.11 -56.89 29.87
N VAL A 608 -27.17 -56.75 30.66
CA VAL A 608 -27.22 -57.11 32.08
C VAL A 608 -28.30 -58.17 32.25
N GLY A 609 -27.91 -59.44 32.34
CA GLY A 609 -28.86 -60.55 32.24
C GLY A 609 -29.50 -60.58 30.85
N ASP A 610 -30.85 -60.58 30.78
CA ASP A 610 -31.59 -60.56 29.51
C ASP A 610 -31.85 -59.15 28.95
N GLU A 611 -31.51 -58.09 29.71
CA GLU A 611 -31.78 -56.70 29.33
C GLU A 611 -30.60 -56.08 28.58
N GLU A 612 -30.85 -55.51 27.40
CA GLU A 612 -29.85 -54.82 26.60
C GLU A 612 -29.80 -53.32 26.95
N ILE A 613 -28.58 -52.81 27.15
CA ILE A 613 -28.29 -51.41 27.45
C ILE A 613 -27.70 -50.77 26.20
N GLU A 614 -28.20 -49.58 25.84
CA GLU A 614 -27.63 -48.81 24.73
C GLU A 614 -26.18 -48.42 25.06
N ALA A 615 -25.24 -48.94 24.29
CA ALA A 615 -23.82 -48.65 24.41
C ALA A 615 -23.24 -48.24 23.06
N LYS A 616 -22.31 -47.28 23.06
CA LYS A 616 -21.57 -46.86 21.87
C LYS A 616 -20.09 -47.12 22.07
N THR A 617 -19.47 -47.85 21.13
CA THR A 617 -18.04 -48.11 21.17
C THR A 617 -17.25 -46.83 20.92
N MET A 618 -16.16 -46.63 21.66
CA MET A 618 -15.27 -45.50 21.41
C MET A 618 -14.42 -45.76 20.15
N THR A 619 -14.20 -44.75 19.30
CA THR A 619 -13.31 -44.89 18.12
C THR A 619 -11.93 -45.40 18.54
N TYR A 620 -11.39 -46.35 17.77
CA TYR A 620 -10.16 -47.13 18.04
C TYR A 620 -10.21 -48.16 19.18
N SER A 621 -11.37 -48.39 19.80
CA SER A 621 -11.49 -49.43 20.82
C SER A 621 -11.20 -50.82 20.24
N PRO A 622 -10.45 -51.69 20.94
CA PRO A 622 -10.23 -53.07 20.50
C PRO A 622 -11.48 -53.95 20.67
N SER A 623 -11.55 -55.04 19.92
CA SER A 623 -12.62 -56.04 20.07
C SER A 623 -12.53 -56.76 21.42
N VAL A 624 -13.68 -57.16 21.96
CA VAL A 624 -13.78 -57.99 23.17
C VAL A 624 -15.07 -58.81 23.14
N GLU A 625 -15.03 -60.00 23.74
CA GLU A 625 -16.21 -60.78 24.10
C GLU A 625 -16.01 -61.23 25.54
N VAL A 626 -16.77 -60.66 26.47
CA VAL A 626 -16.59 -60.93 27.90
C VAL A 626 -17.91 -60.94 28.65
N THR A 627 -18.06 -61.95 29.50
CA THR A 627 -19.04 -62.00 30.59
C THR A 627 -18.29 -61.88 31.91
N ALA A 628 -18.43 -60.77 32.62
CA ALA A 628 -17.74 -60.56 33.89
C ALA A 628 -18.48 -59.61 34.83
N ASP A 629 -18.17 -59.71 36.12
CA ASP A 629 -18.69 -58.80 37.15
C ASP A 629 -18.23 -57.37 36.90
N VAL A 630 -19.07 -56.39 37.23
CA VAL A 630 -18.76 -54.97 37.16
C VAL A 630 -18.02 -54.52 38.43
N ALA A 631 -16.95 -53.77 38.26
CA ALA A 631 -16.21 -53.10 39.33
C ALA A 631 -16.32 -51.58 39.19
N VAL A 632 -16.88 -50.91 40.21
CA VAL A 632 -17.02 -49.45 40.20
C VAL A 632 -15.66 -48.80 40.52
N VAL A 633 -15.11 -48.07 39.55
CA VAL A 633 -13.84 -47.36 39.69
C VAL A 633 -14.03 -46.10 40.53
N LYS A 634 -13.08 -45.81 41.42
CA LYS A 634 -13.16 -44.66 42.33
C LYS A 634 -12.94 -43.35 41.58
N ASN A 635 -13.43 -42.25 42.14
CA ASN A 635 -13.25 -40.90 41.62
C ASN A 635 -13.65 -40.80 40.12
N LEU A 636 -12.70 -40.45 39.24
CA LEU A 636 -12.89 -40.32 37.80
C LEU A 636 -12.06 -41.34 37.00
N GLY A 637 -11.36 -42.28 37.64
CA GLY A 637 -10.49 -43.23 36.92
C GLY A 637 -9.35 -42.57 36.14
N CYS A 638 -8.82 -41.45 36.64
CA CYS A 638 -7.80 -40.64 35.98
C CYS A 638 -6.38 -40.92 36.51
N SER A 639 -6.25 -41.70 37.57
CA SER A 639 -4.99 -42.12 38.15
C SER A 639 -4.96 -43.63 38.37
N GLU A 640 -3.78 -44.24 38.43
CA GLU A 640 -3.64 -45.68 38.73
C GLU A 640 -4.25 -46.05 40.09
N ALA A 641 -4.23 -45.13 41.07
CA ALA A 641 -4.81 -45.34 42.40
C ALA A 641 -6.35 -45.41 42.42
N ASP A 642 -7.02 -44.94 41.35
CA ASP A 642 -8.48 -44.99 41.25
C ASP A 642 -9.00 -46.41 40.96
N TYR A 643 -8.14 -47.30 40.46
CA TYR A 643 -8.46 -48.67 40.09
C TYR A 643 -8.05 -49.62 41.23
N PRO A 644 -8.99 -50.07 42.09
CA PRO A 644 -8.67 -50.98 43.18
C PRO A 644 -8.26 -52.36 42.68
N SER A 645 -7.57 -53.14 43.51
CA SER A 645 -7.03 -54.46 43.14
C SER A 645 -8.09 -55.49 42.78
N ASP A 646 -9.35 -55.28 43.14
CA ASP A 646 -10.47 -56.16 42.84
C ASP A 646 -11.09 -55.93 41.45
N VAL A 647 -10.54 -55.01 40.64
CA VAL A 647 -10.89 -54.78 39.22
C VAL A 647 -10.30 -55.86 38.30
N GLU A 648 -9.25 -56.57 38.72
CA GLU A 648 -8.61 -57.61 37.89
C GLU A 648 -9.62 -58.68 37.44
N GLY A 649 -9.77 -58.86 36.12
CA GLY A 649 -10.73 -59.80 35.51
C GLY A 649 -12.19 -59.32 35.47
N LYS A 650 -12.49 -58.12 35.97
CA LYS A 650 -13.84 -57.52 35.98
C LYS A 650 -13.99 -56.43 34.91
N VAL A 651 -15.23 -56.01 34.65
CA VAL A 651 -15.51 -54.85 33.79
C VAL A 651 -15.46 -53.57 34.60
N ALA A 652 -14.53 -52.67 34.27
CA ALA A 652 -14.34 -51.42 34.98
C ALA A 652 -15.42 -50.39 34.61
N LEU A 653 -16.30 -50.04 35.54
CA LEU A 653 -17.29 -48.98 35.37
C LEU A 653 -16.72 -47.64 35.85
N ILE A 654 -16.52 -46.72 34.91
CA ILE A 654 -15.76 -45.48 35.10
C ILE A 654 -16.66 -44.28 34.81
N LYS A 655 -16.62 -43.26 35.68
CA LYS A 655 -17.36 -42.01 35.44
C LYS A 655 -16.66 -41.17 34.37
N ARG A 656 -17.41 -40.56 33.45
CA ARG A 656 -16.89 -39.47 32.59
C ARG A 656 -16.43 -38.30 33.45
N GLY A 657 -15.30 -37.69 33.07
CA GLY A 657 -14.70 -36.60 33.82
C GLY A 657 -13.52 -35.99 33.06
N GLU A 658 -12.62 -35.35 33.81
CA GLU A 658 -11.61 -34.43 33.27
C GLU A 658 -10.49 -35.10 32.44
N CYS A 659 -10.25 -36.41 32.59
CA CYS A 659 -9.21 -37.12 31.83
C CYS A 659 -9.73 -37.79 30.55
N PRO A 660 -8.89 -37.92 29.50
CA PRO A 660 -9.26 -38.55 28.23
C PRO A 660 -9.71 -40.00 28.35
N PHE A 661 -10.62 -40.44 27.47
CA PHE A 661 -11.08 -41.85 27.42
C PHE A 661 -9.94 -42.83 27.13
N GLY A 662 -8.97 -42.45 26.29
CA GLY A 662 -7.76 -43.23 26.05
C GLY A 662 -6.97 -43.52 27.33
N ASP A 663 -6.86 -42.53 28.23
CA ASP A 663 -6.16 -42.71 29.50
C ASP A 663 -6.94 -43.66 30.42
N LYS A 664 -8.27 -43.52 30.50
CA LYS A 664 -9.14 -44.43 31.25
C LYS A 664 -8.98 -45.87 30.75
N SER A 665 -9.02 -46.07 29.43
CA SER A 665 -8.84 -47.37 28.79
C SER A 665 -7.47 -47.99 29.09
N VAL A 666 -6.39 -47.20 29.01
CA VAL A 666 -5.02 -47.67 29.34
C VAL A 666 -4.89 -48.02 30.82
N LEU A 667 -5.44 -47.19 31.71
CA LEU A 667 -5.39 -47.44 33.16
C LEU A 667 -6.19 -48.69 33.54
N ALA A 668 -7.37 -48.90 32.93
CA ALA A 668 -8.15 -50.12 33.08
C ALA A 668 -7.38 -51.35 32.58
N ALA A 669 -6.70 -51.25 31.43
CA ALA A 669 -5.85 -52.32 30.91
C ALA A 669 -4.67 -52.64 31.86
N LYS A 670 -4.02 -51.61 32.42
CA LYS A 670 -2.96 -51.78 33.44
C LYS A 670 -3.47 -52.44 34.72
N ALA A 671 -4.69 -52.13 35.13
CA ALA A 671 -5.39 -52.78 36.25
C ALA A 671 -5.92 -54.18 35.88
N LYS A 672 -5.67 -54.65 34.64
CA LYS A 672 -6.13 -55.93 34.10
C LYS A 672 -7.65 -56.11 34.15
N ALA A 673 -8.38 -55.01 33.95
CA ALA A 673 -9.82 -55.07 33.71
C ALA A 673 -10.07 -55.88 32.42
N ALA A 674 -11.12 -56.70 32.41
CA ALA A 674 -11.49 -57.49 31.24
C ALA A 674 -12.07 -56.62 30.12
N ALA A 675 -12.78 -55.54 30.48
CA ALA A 675 -13.20 -54.44 29.62
C ALA A 675 -13.52 -53.20 30.45
N SER A 676 -13.92 -52.11 29.80
CA SER A 676 -14.28 -50.83 30.44
C SER A 676 -15.63 -50.32 29.95
N ILE A 677 -16.42 -49.76 30.85
CA ILE A 677 -17.65 -49.03 30.54
C ILE A 677 -17.51 -47.63 31.12
N VAL A 678 -17.68 -46.60 30.29
CA VAL A 678 -17.70 -45.21 30.74
C VAL A 678 -19.13 -44.70 30.72
N TYR A 679 -19.63 -44.28 31.88
CA TYR A 679 -20.97 -43.70 31.95
C TYR A 679 -20.93 -42.17 32.00
N ASN A 680 -21.96 -41.56 31.40
CA ASN A 680 -22.03 -40.13 31.21
C ASN A 680 -22.15 -39.37 32.53
N ASN A 681 -21.67 -38.12 32.55
CA ASN A 681 -21.79 -37.21 33.70
C ASN A 681 -22.94 -36.21 33.53
N VAL A 682 -23.61 -36.25 32.38
CA VAL A 682 -24.84 -35.53 32.03
C VAL A 682 -25.84 -36.52 31.42
N ALA A 683 -27.13 -36.18 31.36
CA ALA A 683 -28.14 -37.03 30.74
C ALA A 683 -27.86 -37.26 29.23
N GLY A 684 -28.31 -38.40 28.69
CA GLY A 684 -28.16 -38.76 27.27
C GLY A 684 -27.03 -39.75 26.97
N SER A 685 -27.05 -40.28 25.74
CA SER A 685 -26.06 -41.25 25.23
C SER A 685 -24.64 -40.67 25.18
N MET A 686 -23.62 -41.54 25.15
CA MET A 686 -22.22 -41.12 25.04
C MET A 686 -21.51 -41.90 23.95
N ALA A 687 -20.91 -41.18 23.01
CA ALA A 687 -19.86 -41.68 22.12
C ALA A 687 -18.58 -40.86 22.33
N GLY A 688 -17.46 -41.33 21.80
CA GLY A 688 -16.18 -40.63 21.91
C GLY A 688 -15.05 -41.38 21.23
N THR A 689 -13.83 -40.86 21.35
CA THR A 689 -12.63 -41.43 20.72
C THR A 689 -11.54 -41.68 21.77
N LEU A 690 -10.73 -42.72 21.55
CA LEU A 690 -9.49 -42.91 22.31
C LEU A 690 -8.39 -41.92 21.90
N GLY A 691 -8.63 -41.16 20.84
CA GLY A 691 -7.80 -40.06 20.35
C GLY A 691 -6.60 -40.49 19.50
N ALA A 692 -6.34 -41.79 19.38
CA ALA A 692 -5.42 -42.40 18.42
C ALA A 692 -5.64 -43.92 18.39
N ALA A 693 -5.21 -44.57 17.30
CA ALA A 693 -5.21 -46.03 17.18
C ALA A 693 -4.30 -46.75 18.19
N GLN A 694 -3.27 -46.06 18.67
CA GLN A 694 -2.30 -46.58 19.64
C GLN A 694 -1.97 -45.51 20.67
N SER A 695 -1.74 -45.93 21.91
CA SER A 695 -1.26 -45.07 22.99
C SER A 695 0.20 -45.38 23.33
N ASP A 696 0.99 -44.34 23.57
CA ASP A 696 2.34 -44.44 24.11
C ASP A 696 2.36 -44.86 25.60
N LYS A 697 1.22 -44.74 26.30
CA LYS A 697 1.07 -45.10 27.71
C LYS A 697 0.78 -46.59 27.95
N GLY A 698 0.47 -47.36 26.90
CA GLY A 698 0.17 -48.79 26.98
C GLY A 698 -0.98 -49.23 26.06
N PRO A 699 -1.32 -50.54 26.05
CA PRO A 699 -2.44 -51.06 25.27
C PRO A 699 -3.79 -50.57 25.83
N TYR A 700 -4.78 -50.46 24.94
CA TYR A 700 -6.15 -50.11 25.31
C TYR A 700 -6.91 -51.33 25.83
N SER A 701 -7.77 -51.11 26.84
CA SER A 701 -8.88 -52.00 27.19
C SER A 701 -10.09 -51.65 26.29
N ALA A 702 -10.82 -52.66 25.84
CA ALA A 702 -12.07 -52.44 25.12
C ALA A 702 -13.00 -51.56 25.98
N ILE A 703 -13.60 -50.56 25.36
CA ILE A 703 -14.29 -49.48 26.05
C ILE A 703 -15.53 -49.01 25.28
N VAL A 704 -16.64 -48.93 26.00
CA VAL A 704 -17.92 -48.42 25.49
C VAL A 704 -18.45 -47.30 26.38
N GLY A 705 -19.20 -46.37 25.79
CA GLY A 705 -19.92 -45.30 26.46
C GLY A 705 -21.39 -45.66 26.69
N ILE A 706 -21.93 -45.33 27.86
CA ILE A 706 -23.35 -45.48 28.20
C ILE A 706 -23.93 -44.20 28.82
N SER A 707 -25.25 -44.13 28.93
CA SER A 707 -25.95 -42.99 29.53
C SER A 707 -25.64 -42.83 31.04
N LEU A 708 -25.89 -41.64 31.60
CA LEU A 708 -25.80 -41.42 33.05
C LEU A 708 -26.78 -42.31 33.82
N GLU A 709 -27.98 -42.51 33.29
CA GLU A 709 -29.05 -43.30 33.90
C GLU A 709 -28.66 -44.78 34.01
N ASP A 710 -28.15 -45.34 32.91
CA ASP A 710 -27.66 -46.73 32.87
C ASP A 710 -26.43 -46.92 33.76
N GLY A 711 -25.52 -45.94 33.78
CA GLY A 711 -24.39 -45.95 34.70
C GLY A 711 -24.82 -45.97 36.16
N GLN A 712 -25.77 -45.13 36.55
CA GLN A 712 -26.32 -45.11 37.91
C GLN A 712 -27.07 -46.41 38.25
N LYS A 713 -27.76 -47.00 37.28
CA LYS A 713 -28.41 -48.31 37.43
C LYS A 713 -27.37 -49.39 37.72
N LEU A 714 -26.28 -49.45 36.95
CA LEU A 714 -25.18 -50.39 37.18
C LEU A 714 -24.50 -50.19 38.54
N ILE A 715 -24.30 -48.94 38.99
CA ILE A 715 -23.75 -48.64 40.33
C ILE A 715 -24.66 -49.20 41.42
N LYS A 716 -25.97 -48.90 41.38
CA LYS A 716 -26.93 -49.38 42.38
C LYS A 716 -26.98 -50.90 42.44
N LEU A 717 -26.94 -51.55 41.28
CA LEU A 717 -26.90 -53.01 41.20
C LEU A 717 -25.59 -53.55 41.81
N ALA A 718 -24.45 -52.91 41.51
CA ALA A 718 -23.13 -53.31 42.04
C ALA A 718 -22.99 -53.08 43.56
N GLU A 719 -23.67 -52.07 44.10
CA GLU A 719 -23.76 -51.84 45.56
C GLU A 719 -24.67 -52.85 46.27
N ALA A 720 -25.68 -53.39 45.58
CA ALA A 720 -26.60 -54.39 46.11
C ALA A 720 -26.06 -55.84 46.04
N GLY A 721 -25.03 -56.10 45.22
CA GLY A 721 -24.42 -57.43 45.03
C GLY A 721 -23.51 -57.47 43.79
N SER A 722 -23.02 -58.65 43.41
CA SER A 722 -22.25 -58.83 42.17
C SER A 722 -23.17 -58.70 40.94
N VAL A 723 -22.81 -57.84 39.98
CA VAL A 723 -23.55 -57.64 38.72
C VAL A 723 -22.67 -58.07 37.57
N SER A 724 -23.09 -59.10 36.85
CA SER A 724 -22.40 -59.53 35.63
C SER A 724 -22.97 -58.81 34.42
N VAL A 725 -22.09 -58.38 33.52
CA VAL A 725 -22.43 -57.84 32.20
C VAL A 725 -21.87 -58.72 31.10
N ASP A 726 -22.63 -58.82 30.01
CA ASP A 726 -22.16 -59.39 28.74
C ASP A 726 -21.83 -58.25 27.79
N LEU A 727 -20.54 -58.04 27.52
CA LEU A 727 -20.05 -57.05 26.59
C LEU A 727 -19.41 -57.73 25.38
N TRP A 728 -19.98 -57.46 24.22
CA TRP A 728 -19.43 -57.87 22.93
C TRP A 728 -19.14 -56.61 22.10
N VAL A 729 -17.90 -56.50 21.61
CA VAL A 729 -17.44 -55.45 20.71
C VAL A 729 -16.66 -56.13 19.59
N ASP A 730 -17.08 -55.94 18.35
CA ASP A 730 -16.34 -56.35 17.15
C ASP A 730 -15.83 -55.13 16.40
N SER A 731 -14.60 -54.75 16.70
CA SER A 731 -13.90 -53.62 16.10
C SER A 731 -13.29 -53.99 14.75
N LYS A 732 -13.72 -53.28 13.71
CA LYS A 732 -13.22 -53.35 12.35
C LYS A 732 -12.24 -52.20 12.14
N GLN A 733 -11.00 -52.52 11.78
CA GLN A 733 -9.97 -51.53 11.51
C GLN A 733 -9.38 -51.74 10.12
N GLU A 734 -9.27 -50.65 9.34
CA GLU A 734 -8.82 -50.69 7.95
C GLU A 734 -7.92 -49.49 7.65
N ASN A 735 -6.76 -49.73 7.02
CA ASN A 735 -5.95 -48.64 6.50
C ASN A 735 -6.58 -48.10 5.21
N ARG A 736 -7.07 -46.86 5.24
CA ARG A 736 -7.64 -46.18 4.08
C ARG A 736 -6.67 -45.14 3.52
N THR A 737 -6.56 -45.11 2.20
CA THR A 737 -5.86 -44.02 1.51
C THR A 737 -6.80 -42.84 1.39
N THR A 738 -6.30 -41.64 1.67
CA THR A 738 -7.05 -40.39 1.55
C THR A 738 -6.11 -39.25 1.16
N TYR A 739 -6.65 -38.05 0.89
CA TYR A 739 -5.89 -36.92 0.37
C TYR A 739 -6.31 -35.60 1.00
N ASN A 740 -5.34 -34.77 1.39
CA ASN A 740 -5.60 -33.33 1.48
C ASN A 740 -5.61 -32.74 0.05
N VAL A 741 -6.42 -31.72 -0.21
CA VAL A 741 -6.33 -30.90 -1.44
C VAL A 741 -5.70 -29.56 -1.08
N VAL A 742 -4.62 -29.19 -1.77
CA VAL A 742 -3.90 -27.93 -1.55
C VAL A 742 -3.94 -27.13 -2.83
N ALA A 743 -4.44 -25.89 -2.76
CA ALA A 743 -4.48 -24.95 -3.87
C ALA A 743 -3.88 -23.60 -3.48
N GLN A 744 -2.74 -23.24 -4.08
CA GLN A 744 -2.11 -21.93 -3.84
C GLN A 744 -2.18 -21.06 -5.08
N THR A 745 -2.47 -19.76 -4.92
CA THR A 745 -2.40 -18.80 -6.03
C THR A 745 -1.02 -18.82 -6.68
N LYS A 746 -0.98 -18.78 -8.02
CA LYS A 746 0.28 -18.61 -8.76
C LYS A 746 0.86 -17.20 -8.63
N GLY A 747 -0.01 -16.22 -8.37
CA GLY A 747 0.34 -14.83 -8.06
C GLY A 747 0.53 -14.58 -6.56
N GLY A 748 1.07 -13.41 -6.23
CA GLY A 748 1.41 -12.99 -4.86
C GLY A 748 2.82 -13.40 -4.42
N ASP A 749 3.28 -12.87 -3.27
CA ASP A 749 4.56 -13.24 -2.66
C ASP A 749 4.47 -14.65 -2.04
N PRO A 750 5.17 -15.66 -2.58
CA PRO A 750 5.12 -17.02 -2.05
C PRO A 750 5.81 -17.17 -0.68
N ASN A 751 6.50 -16.14 -0.18
CA ASN A 751 7.09 -16.13 1.16
C ASN A 751 6.17 -15.50 2.22
N ASN A 752 5.02 -14.96 1.81
CA ASN A 752 3.98 -14.47 2.69
C ASN A 752 2.66 -15.12 2.29
N VAL A 753 2.34 -16.25 2.92
CA VAL A 753 1.18 -17.08 2.58
C VAL A 753 0.05 -16.84 3.58
N VAL A 754 -1.10 -16.43 3.07
CA VAL A 754 -2.40 -16.39 3.76
C VAL A 754 -3.04 -17.76 3.55
N ALA A 755 -3.10 -18.58 4.58
CA ALA A 755 -3.69 -19.91 4.50
C ALA A 755 -5.11 -19.90 5.08
N LEU A 756 -6.01 -20.67 4.48
CA LEU A 756 -7.34 -20.92 5.03
C LEU A 756 -7.81 -22.33 4.67
N GLY A 757 -8.67 -22.92 5.51
CA GLY A 757 -9.14 -24.28 5.29
C GLY A 757 -10.39 -24.69 6.06
N GLY A 758 -10.85 -25.90 5.72
CA GLY A 758 -11.97 -26.65 6.29
C GLY A 758 -11.80 -28.14 5.91
N HIS A 759 -12.57 -29.04 6.53
CA HIS A 759 -12.39 -30.49 6.33
C HIS A 759 -13.41 -31.13 5.40
N THR A 760 -12.97 -32.14 4.66
CA THR A 760 -13.72 -32.77 3.56
C THR A 760 -14.49 -34.00 3.98
N ASP A 761 -14.08 -34.63 5.08
CA ASP A 761 -14.76 -35.79 5.64
C ASP A 761 -15.90 -35.42 6.58
N SER A 762 -16.77 -36.40 6.82
CA SER A 762 -17.84 -36.34 7.82
C SER A 762 -17.78 -37.59 8.72
N VAL A 763 -18.46 -37.55 9.85
CA VAL A 763 -18.76 -38.78 10.62
C VAL A 763 -19.61 -39.80 9.84
N GLU A 764 -19.66 -41.03 10.35
CA GLU A 764 -20.45 -42.12 9.74
C GLU A 764 -21.97 -41.89 9.79
N ALA A 765 -22.43 -41.11 10.77
CA ALA A 765 -23.86 -40.97 11.07
C ALA A 765 -24.64 -40.21 10.00
N GLY A 766 -23.99 -39.36 9.20
CA GLY A 766 -24.68 -38.47 8.28
C GLY A 766 -23.80 -37.86 7.20
N PRO A 767 -24.41 -37.07 6.30
CA PRO A 767 -23.71 -36.52 5.15
C PRO A 767 -22.73 -35.42 5.53
N GLY A 768 -22.90 -34.68 6.63
CA GLY A 768 -21.94 -33.68 7.08
C GLY A 768 -22.01 -32.34 6.31
N ILE A 769 -23.21 -31.87 5.96
CA ILE A 769 -23.34 -30.72 5.05
C ILE A 769 -23.01 -29.40 5.74
N ASN A 770 -23.35 -29.21 7.02
CA ASN A 770 -22.80 -28.11 7.80
C ASN A 770 -21.39 -28.46 8.30
N ASP A 771 -21.17 -29.72 8.69
CA ASP A 771 -19.96 -30.25 9.35
C ASP A 771 -19.17 -31.24 8.46
N ASP A 772 -18.18 -30.79 7.67
CA ASP A 772 -17.82 -29.39 7.39
C ASP A 772 -18.03 -29.03 5.91
N GLY A 773 -19.15 -29.48 5.35
CA GLY A 773 -19.55 -29.09 4.00
C GLY A 773 -19.65 -27.56 3.83
N SER A 774 -20.08 -26.84 4.88
CA SER A 774 -20.23 -25.38 4.84
C SER A 774 -18.88 -24.66 4.69
N GLY A 775 -17.86 -25.04 5.47
CA GLY A 775 -16.53 -24.46 5.41
C GLY A 775 -15.85 -24.72 4.06
N ILE A 776 -15.87 -25.97 3.57
CA ILE A 776 -15.20 -26.31 2.31
C ILE A 776 -15.87 -25.70 1.07
N ILE A 777 -17.20 -25.55 1.07
CA ILE A 777 -17.89 -24.93 -0.06
C ILE A 777 -17.71 -23.41 -0.06
N SER A 778 -17.76 -22.76 1.10
CA SER A 778 -17.38 -21.34 1.21
C SER A 778 -15.97 -21.10 0.66
N ASN A 779 -15.00 -21.89 1.11
CA ASN A 779 -13.62 -21.81 0.63
C ASN A 779 -13.49 -22.05 -0.89
N LEU A 780 -14.25 -22.99 -1.46
CA LEU A 780 -14.27 -23.25 -2.90
C LEU A 780 -14.86 -22.07 -3.69
N VAL A 781 -15.99 -21.52 -3.26
CA VAL A 781 -16.67 -20.39 -3.91
C VAL A 781 -15.77 -19.15 -3.88
N ILE A 782 -15.17 -18.86 -2.73
CA ILE A 782 -14.21 -17.75 -2.58
C ILE A 782 -12.99 -17.95 -3.47
N ALA A 783 -12.46 -19.17 -3.57
CA ALA A 783 -11.36 -19.47 -4.49
C ALA A 783 -11.76 -19.26 -5.95
N LYS A 784 -12.97 -19.62 -6.36
CA LYS A 784 -13.46 -19.38 -7.73
C LYS A 784 -13.63 -17.87 -7.99
N ALA A 785 -14.20 -17.13 -7.05
CA ALA A 785 -14.35 -15.67 -7.15
C ALA A 785 -13.00 -14.94 -7.23
N LEU A 786 -12.01 -15.36 -6.42
CA LEU A 786 -10.68 -14.74 -6.36
C LEU A 786 -9.92 -14.77 -7.70
N THR A 787 -10.32 -15.63 -8.64
CA THR A 787 -9.73 -15.70 -9.99
C THR A 787 -9.93 -14.42 -10.81
N GLN A 788 -10.91 -13.59 -10.45
CA GLN A 788 -11.18 -12.31 -11.08
C GLN A 788 -10.23 -11.20 -10.60
N TYR A 789 -9.42 -11.48 -9.59
CA TYR A 789 -8.63 -10.49 -8.86
C TYR A 789 -7.13 -10.82 -8.85
N SER A 790 -6.31 -9.87 -8.41
CA SER A 790 -4.88 -10.10 -8.16
C SER A 790 -4.54 -9.95 -6.68
N VAL A 791 -3.56 -10.75 -6.22
CA VAL A 791 -3.14 -10.79 -4.81
C VAL A 791 -1.69 -10.34 -4.64
N LYS A 792 -1.37 -9.64 -3.55
CA LYS A 792 0.01 -9.23 -3.20
C LYS A 792 0.74 -10.30 -2.40
N ASN A 793 0.04 -10.97 -1.50
CA ASN A 793 0.50 -12.12 -0.72
C ASN A 793 -0.12 -13.38 -1.33
N ALA A 794 0.59 -14.50 -1.34
CA ALA A 794 0.02 -15.74 -1.88
C ALA A 794 -1.13 -16.23 -0.98
N VAL A 795 -2.25 -16.65 -1.58
CA VAL A 795 -3.39 -17.24 -0.84
C VAL A 795 -3.38 -18.75 -1.06
N ARG A 796 -3.56 -19.53 0.00
CA ARG A 796 -3.52 -20.99 -0.02
C ARG A 796 -4.77 -21.58 0.63
N PHE A 797 -5.64 -22.15 -0.20
CA PHE A 797 -6.80 -22.92 0.24
C PHE A 797 -6.38 -24.36 0.56
N LEU A 798 -6.81 -24.86 1.71
CA LEU A 798 -6.41 -26.13 2.29
C LEU A 798 -7.67 -26.92 2.67
N PHE A 799 -7.86 -28.07 2.04
CA PHE A 799 -8.99 -28.95 2.30
C PHE A 799 -8.46 -30.21 2.99
N TRP A 800 -8.81 -30.37 4.26
CA TRP A 800 -8.27 -31.39 5.15
C TRP A 800 -9.09 -32.66 5.10
N THR A 801 -8.44 -33.81 5.22
CA THR A 801 -9.16 -35.09 5.37
C THR A 801 -8.85 -35.72 6.71
N ALA A 802 -9.76 -36.58 7.19
CA ALA A 802 -9.64 -37.31 8.43
C ALA A 802 -9.52 -36.37 9.65
N GLU A 803 -10.23 -35.24 9.62
CA GLU A 803 -10.39 -34.34 10.76
C GLU A 803 -11.11 -35.10 11.89
N GLU A 804 -12.21 -35.76 11.55
CA GLU A 804 -13.15 -36.45 12.46
C GLU A 804 -12.50 -37.59 13.25
N PHE A 805 -11.35 -38.06 12.75
CA PHE A 805 -10.56 -39.15 13.32
C PHE A 805 -9.33 -38.65 14.09
N GLY A 806 -9.24 -37.35 14.34
CA GLY A 806 -8.25 -36.70 15.20
C GLY A 806 -7.30 -35.74 14.47
N LEU A 807 -7.84 -34.84 13.64
CA LEU A 807 -7.10 -33.79 12.93
C LEU A 807 -5.96 -34.38 12.07
N LEU A 808 -6.16 -35.57 11.50
CA LEU A 808 -5.05 -36.35 10.92
C LEU A 808 -4.49 -35.66 9.67
N GLY A 809 -5.34 -35.05 8.84
CA GLY A 809 -4.95 -34.36 7.61
C GLY A 809 -4.10 -33.11 7.84
N SER A 810 -4.56 -32.19 8.70
CA SER A 810 -3.83 -30.96 9.03
C SER A 810 -2.53 -31.26 9.78
N ASN A 811 -2.54 -32.21 10.73
CA ASN A 811 -1.32 -32.66 11.41
C ASN A 811 -0.32 -33.30 10.44
N TYR A 812 -0.78 -34.11 9.49
CA TYR A 812 0.07 -34.67 8.44
C TYR A 812 0.68 -33.56 7.59
N TYR A 813 -0.10 -32.58 7.16
CA TYR A 813 0.40 -31.46 6.37
C TYR A 813 1.50 -30.68 7.09
N VAL A 814 1.23 -30.21 8.30
CA VAL A 814 2.15 -29.37 9.08
C VAL A 814 3.43 -30.14 9.45
N SER A 815 3.33 -31.43 9.77
CA SER A 815 4.49 -32.26 10.11
C SER A 815 5.41 -32.55 8.92
N HIS A 816 4.91 -32.50 7.69
CA HIS A 816 5.68 -32.73 6.47
C HIS A 816 6.30 -31.45 5.88
N LEU A 817 5.99 -30.28 6.44
CA LEU A 817 6.66 -29.03 6.07
C LEU A 817 7.97 -28.86 6.84
N ASN A 818 9.00 -28.40 6.14
CA ASN A 818 10.24 -27.98 6.80
C ASN A 818 10.05 -26.58 7.46
N ALA A 819 10.99 -26.19 8.33
CA ALA A 819 10.89 -24.93 9.05
C ALA A 819 10.82 -23.70 8.12
N THR A 820 11.45 -23.75 6.96
CA THR A 820 11.39 -22.65 5.97
C THR A 820 10.00 -22.53 5.39
N GLU A 821 9.41 -23.63 4.92
CA GLU A 821 8.05 -23.63 4.35
C GLU A 821 6.98 -23.28 5.39
N LEU A 822 7.12 -23.76 6.63
CA LEU A 822 6.24 -23.37 7.73
C LEU A 822 6.28 -21.86 8.00
N ASN A 823 7.46 -21.24 7.95
CA ASN A 823 7.60 -19.81 8.21
C ASN A 823 7.02 -18.92 7.10
N LYS A 824 6.82 -19.46 5.89
CA LYS A 824 6.12 -18.74 4.81
C LYS A 824 4.63 -18.58 5.12
N ILE A 825 4.03 -19.50 5.86
CA ILE A 825 2.63 -19.38 6.31
C ILE A 825 2.57 -18.31 7.40
N ARG A 826 1.96 -17.17 7.07
CA ARG A 826 1.88 -15.99 7.93
C ARG A 826 0.69 -16.04 8.87
N LEU A 827 -0.41 -16.64 8.43
CA LEU A 827 -1.61 -16.90 9.22
C LEU A 827 -2.38 -18.11 8.66
N TYR A 828 -3.27 -18.67 9.47
CA TYR A 828 -4.23 -19.70 9.08
C TYR A 828 -5.66 -19.31 9.53
N LEU A 829 -6.63 -19.32 8.62
CA LEU A 829 -8.05 -19.10 8.92
C LEU A 829 -8.81 -20.43 8.86
N ASN A 830 -9.55 -20.76 9.92
CA ASN A 830 -10.32 -21.99 10.02
C ASN A 830 -11.81 -21.70 9.85
N PHE A 831 -12.45 -22.44 8.96
CA PHE A 831 -13.89 -22.36 8.74
C PHE A 831 -14.44 -23.76 8.83
N ASP A 832 -15.13 -24.01 9.94
CA ASP A 832 -15.67 -25.30 10.34
C ASP A 832 -17.06 -25.01 10.92
N MET A 833 -18.12 -25.58 10.34
CA MET A 833 -19.52 -25.30 10.69
C MET A 833 -19.87 -23.81 10.75
N ILE A 834 -20.00 -23.19 9.58
CA ILE A 834 -20.31 -21.75 9.44
C ILE A 834 -21.77 -21.46 9.03
N ALA A 835 -22.65 -22.47 9.13
CA ALA A 835 -24.04 -22.39 8.66
C ALA A 835 -25.06 -23.11 9.56
N SER A 836 -24.83 -23.20 10.87
CA SER A 836 -25.71 -23.91 11.80
C SER A 836 -27.16 -23.39 11.80
N PRO A 837 -28.18 -24.27 11.95
CA PRO A 837 -29.59 -23.89 11.79
C PRO A 837 -30.05 -22.86 12.82
N ASN A 838 -29.55 -22.98 14.06
CA ASN A 838 -29.83 -22.11 15.19
C ASN A 838 -28.56 -21.36 15.57
N TYR A 839 -27.90 -20.70 14.60
CA TYR A 839 -26.57 -20.13 14.75
C TYR A 839 -26.44 -18.98 15.76
N ALA A 840 -25.19 -18.75 16.19
CA ALA A 840 -24.69 -17.44 16.60
C ALA A 840 -23.44 -17.10 15.78
N LEU A 841 -23.17 -15.82 15.55
CA LEU A 841 -21.94 -15.41 14.86
C LEU A 841 -20.77 -15.44 15.86
N MET A 842 -19.96 -16.50 15.82
CA MET A 842 -18.85 -16.70 16.75
C MET A 842 -17.49 -16.49 16.10
N ILE A 843 -16.60 -15.78 16.78
CA ILE A 843 -15.22 -15.49 16.34
C ILE A 843 -14.25 -16.18 17.31
N TYR A 844 -13.23 -16.88 16.81
CA TYR A 844 -12.23 -17.47 17.71
C TYR A 844 -11.45 -16.40 18.49
N ASP A 845 -11.44 -16.53 19.83
CA ASP A 845 -10.79 -15.65 20.80
C ASP A 845 -9.26 -15.70 20.64
N GLY A 846 -8.74 -14.77 19.85
CA GLY A 846 -7.34 -14.66 19.46
C GLY A 846 -6.48 -14.01 20.54
N ASP A 847 -7.01 -13.02 21.22
CA ASP A 847 -6.34 -12.26 22.28
C ASP A 847 -6.45 -12.91 23.67
N GLY A 848 -7.35 -13.88 23.82
CA GLY A 848 -7.59 -14.65 25.04
C GLY A 848 -8.42 -13.89 26.08
N SER A 849 -9.08 -12.80 25.69
CA SER A 849 -9.83 -11.92 26.59
C SER A 849 -11.08 -12.58 27.17
N ALA A 850 -11.70 -13.51 26.43
CA ALA A 850 -12.93 -14.18 26.86
C ALA A 850 -12.64 -15.47 27.65
N PHE A 851 -11.66 -16.27 27.24
CA PHE A 851 -11.43 -17.61 27.80
C PHE A 851 -10.08 -17.79 28.51
N ASN A 852 -9.29 -16.73 28.68
CA ASN A 852 -7.91 -16.79 29.20
C ASN A 852 -6.99 -17.74 28.41
N GLN A 853 -7.29 -17.94 27.12
CA GLN A 853 -6.52 -18.78 26.21
C GLN A 853 -6.32 -18.05 24.87
N SER A 854 -5.17 -17.41 24.71
CA SER A 854 -4.81 -16.70 23.48
C SER A 854 -4.14 -17.61 22.44
N GLY A 855 -4.39 -17.32 21.16
CA GLY A 855 -3.66 -17.90 20.03
C GLY A 855 -2.23 -17.35 19.89
N PRO A 856 -1.43 -17.83 18.91
CA PRO A 856 -0.10 -17.27 18.64
C PRO A 856 -0.15 -15.80 18.22
N ALA A 857 0.94 -15.05 18.44
CA ALA A 857 1.01 -13.63 18.15
C ALA A 857 0.63 -13.28 16.69
N GLY A 858 -0.47 -12.54 16.52
CA GLY A 858 -1.15 -12.34 15.24
C GLY A 858 -2.63 -12.73 15.30
N SER A 859 -2.99 -13.70 16.16
CA SER A 859 -4.37 -14.18 16.33
C SER A 859 -5.33 -13.08 16.79
N ALA A 860 -4.92 -12.23 17.72
CA ALA A 860 -5.71 -11.07 18.17
C ALA A 860 -6.06 -10.11 17.02
N GLN A 861 -5.19 -9.98 16.02
CA GLN A 861 -5.46 -9.12 14.85
C GLN A 861 -6.44 -9.78 13.88
N ILE A 862 -6.48 -11.11 13.83
CA ILE A 862 -7.45 -11.87 13.03
C ILE A 862 -8.82 -11.78 13.66
N GLU A 863 -8.90 -12.00 14.97
CA GLU A 863 -10.12 -11.78 15.76
C GLU A 863 -10.65 -10.36 15.52
N LYS A 864 -9.80 -9.34 15.74
CA LYS A 864 -10.21 -7.95 15.59
C LYS A 864 -10.73 -7.62 14.20
N LEU A 865 -10.16 -8.21 13.15
CA LEU A 865 -10.63 -8.00 11.78
C LEU A 865 -12.07 -8.48 11.59
N PHE A 866 -12.42 -9.64 12.17
CA PHE A 866 -13.79 -10.17 12.08
C PHE A 866 -14.76 -9.39 12.97
N GLU A 867 -14.32 -8.92 14.15
CA GLU A 867 -15.13 -8.04 14.99
C GLU A 867 -15.47 -6.75 14.22
N ASP A 868 -14.45 -6.10 13.65
CA ASP A 868 -14.61 -4.87 12.90
C ASP A 868 -15.51 -5.08 11.66
N TYR A 869 -15.41 -6.24 11.00
CA TYR A 869 -16.29 -6.60 9.90
C TYR A 869 -17.76 -6.70 10.36
N TYR A 870 -18.05 -7.47 11.41
CA TYR A 870 -19.42 -7.62 11.91
C TYR A 870 -19.99 -6.31 12.45
N ASP A 871 -19.18 -5.53 13.17
CA ASP A 871 -19.55 -4.19 13.65
C ASP A 871 -19.88 -3.26 12.47
N SER A 872 -19.12 -3.34 11.36
CA SER A 872 -19.36 -2.48 10.18
C SER A 872 -20.68 -2.74 9.46
N ILE A 873 -21.25 -3.94 9.62
CA ILE A 873 -22.55 -4.34 9.06
C ILE A 873 -23.65 -4.42 10.12
N ASP A 874 -23.41 -3.80 11.29
CA ASP A 874 -24.34 -3.73 12.42
C ASP A 874 -24.83 -5.11 12.93
N LEU A 875 -23.98 -6.15 12.84
CA LEU A 875 -24.30 -7.49 13.31
C LEU A 875 -23.59 -7.80 14.63
N PRO A 876 -24.31 -8.32 15.65
CA PRO A 876 -23.68 -8.74 16.90
C PRO A 876 -22.86 -10.01 16.68
N HIS A 877 -21.74 -10.11 17.40
CA HIS A 877 -20.88 -11.28 17.44
C HIS A 877 -20.57 -11.69 18.89
N ILE A 878 -20.07 -12.91 19.08
CA ILE A 878 -19.58 -13.42 20.38
C ILE A 878 -18.25 -14.16 20.20
N PRO A 879 -17.40 -14.23 21.23
CA PRO A 879 -16.17 -15.00 21.16
C PRO A 879 -16.45 -16.51 21.33
N THR A 880 -15.65 -17.35 20.66
CA THR A 880 -15.55 -18.81 20.87
C THR A 880 -14.12 -19.23 21.16
N GLN A 881 -13.93 -20.33 21.89
CA GLN A 881 -12.63 -20.76 22.38
C GLN A 881 -11.85 -21.57 21.33
N PHE A 882 -10.52 -21.43 21.30
CA PHE A 882 -9.64 -22.46 20.72
C PHE A 882 -9.58 -23.69 21.64
N ASP A 883 -10.57 -24.57 21.51
CA ASP A 883 -10.73 -25.79 22.32
C ASP A 883 -9.94 -27.01 21.80
N GLY A 884 -9.31 -26.88 20.63
CA GLY A 884 -8.47 -27.90 19.99
C GLY A 884 -9.24 -28.95 19.18
N ARG A 885 -10.53 -28.71 18.88
CA ARG A 885 -11.41 -29.65 18.15
C ARG A 885 -11.49 -29.41 16.64
N SER A 886 -10.58 -28.64 16.05
CA SER A 886 -10.56 -28.42 14.60
C SER A 886 -9.14 -28.15 14.11
N ASP A 887 -8.98 -28.05 12.80
CA ASP A 887 -7.69 -28.07 12.10
C ASP A 887 -6.75 -26.90 12.45
N TYR A 888 -7.27 -25.80 12.99
CA TYR A 888 -6.44 -24.69 13.51
C TYR A 888 -5.42 -25.16 14.55
N GLU A 889 -5.69 -26.24 15.29
CA GLU A 889 -4.83 -26.70 16.38
C GLU A 889 -3.44 -27.10 15.86
N ALA A 890 -3.36 -27.74 14.69
CA ALA A 890 -2.10 -28.11 14.05
C ALA A 890 -1.21 -26.87 13.78
N PHE A 891 -1.84 -25.75 13.42
CA PHE A 891 -1.18 -24.47 13.15
C PHE A 891 -0.79 -23.73 14.43
N ILE A 892 -1.69 -23.67 15.41
CA ILE A 892 -1.45 -23.06 16.73
C ILE A 892 -0.27 -23.74 17.44
N LEU A 893 -0.24 -25.07 17.48
CA LEU A 893 0.85 -25.85 18.09
C LEU A 893 2.21 -25.58 17.44
N ASN A 894 2.20 -25.17 16.16
CA ASN A 894 3.39 -24.78 15.41
C ASN A 894 3.63 -23.27 15.38
N GLY A 895 2.92 -22.50 16.21
CA GLY A 895 3.09 -21.06 16.38
C GLY A 895 2.73 -20.24 15.15
N ILE A 896 1.76 -20.70 14.37
CA ILE A 896 1.16 -19.96 13.26
C ILE A 896 -0.07 -19.23 13.81
N PRO A 897 -0.16 -17.90 13.65
CA PRO A 897 -1.35 -17.14 14.02
C PRO A 897 -2.58 -17.75 13.37
N SER A 898 -3.58 -18.07 14.17
CA SER A 898 -4.81 -18.69 13.69
C SER A 898 -6.03 -17.93 14.19
N GLY A 899 -7.12 -17.98 13.43
CA GLY A 899 -8.42 -17.41 13.74
C GLY A 899 -9.47 -17.99 12.80
N GLY A 900 -10.67 -17.41 12.78
CA GLY A 900 -11.74 -17.94 11.95
C GLY A 900 -13.11 -17.70 12.57
N LEU A 901 -14.11 -18.35 11.97
CA LEU A 901 -15.53 -18.18 12.31
C LEU A 901 -16.15 -19.54 12.63
N PHE A 902 -17.17 -19.52 13.48
CA PHE A 902 -17.94 -20.69 13.88
C PHE A 902 -19.38 -20.28 14.14
N THR A 903 -20.33 -21.19 13.92
CA THR A 903 -21.76 -20.91 14.18
C THR A 903 -22.38 -21.69 15.33
N GLY A 904 -21.57 -22.53 16.00
CA GLY A 904 -21.99 -23.37 17.11
C GLY A 904 -22.40 -24.78 16.65
N ALA A 905 -22.14 -25.76 17.50
CA ALA A 905 -22.48 -27.17 17.27
C ALA A 905 -23.50 -27.65 18.33
N GLU A 906 -23.11 -28.57 19.22
CA GLU A 906 -24.01 -29.16 20.23
C GLU A 906 -24.38 -28.22 21.39
N GLY A 907 -23.72 -27.06 21.51
CA GLY A 907 -23.95 -26.09 22.59
C GLY A 907 -25.37 -25.52 22.56
N ILE A 908 -25.94 -25.23 23.72
CA ILE A 908 -27.30 -24.69 23.80
C ILE A 908 -27.31 -23.18 23.69
N MET A 909 -28.18 -22.70 22.81
CA MET A 909 -28.45 -21.28 22.64
C MET A 909 -29.12 -20.71 23.90
N SER A 910 -28.52 -19.65 24.44
CA SER A 910 -29.09 -18.88 25.56
C SER A 910 -30.28 -18.02 25.10
N GLU A 911 -31.12 -17.57 26.04
CA GLU A 911 -32.20 -16.62 25.75
C GLU A 911 -31.68 -15.30 25.16
N GLU A 912 -30.51 -14.86 25.61
CA GLU A 912 -29.85 -13.66 25.10
C GLU A 912 -29.44 -13.84 23.62
N ASN A 913 -28.82 -14.97 23.29
CA ASN A 913 -28.37 -15.26 21.92
C ASN A 913 -29.55 -15.48 20.98
N ALA A 914 -30.59 -16.19 21.43
CA ALA A 914 -31.83 -16.35 20.67
C ALA A 914 -32.48 -15.01 20.32
N SER A 915 -32.46 -14.06 21.26
CA SER A 915 -32.98 -12.70 21.03
C SER A 915 -32.13 -11.90 20.04
N ARG A 916 -30.83 -12.18 19.93
CA ARG A 916 -29.89 -11.47 19.03
C ARG A 916 -29.99 -11.93 17.56
N TRP A 917 -30.09 -13.24 17.32
CA TRP A 917 -30.06 -13.82 15.96
C TRP A 917 -31.36 -14.50 15.52
N GLY A 918 -32.45 -14.36 16.30
CA GLY A 918 -33.76 -14.90 15.95
C GLY A 918 -33.91 -16.42 16.12
N GLY A 919 -33.00 -17.05 16.87
CA GLY A 919 -32.99 -18.49 17.14
C GLY A 919 -33.93 -18.94 18.26
N GLN A 920 -33.85 -20.22 18.61
CA GLN A 920 -34.63 -20.86 19.69
C GLN A 920 -33.77 -21.09 20.92
N ALA A 921 -34.10 -20.40 22.01
CA ALA A 921 -33.46 -20.59 23.30
C ALA A 921 -33.73 -22.00 23.85
N GLY A 922 -32.74 -22.61 24.48
CA GLY A 922 -32.85 -23.97 25.02
C GLY A 922 -32.69 -25.08 23.96
N VAL A 923 -32.49 -24.72 22.69
CA VAL A 923 -32.17 -25.65 21.58
C VAL A 923 -30.69 -25.52 21.23
N ALA A 924 -30.09 -26.61 20.74
CA ALA A 924 -28.69 -26.60 20.29
C ALA A 924 -28.47 -25.64 19.12
N TYR A 925 -27.26 -25.11 18.95
CA TYR A 925 -26.90 -24.32 17.77
C TYR A 925 -27.06 -25.16 16.49
N ASP A 926 -26.62 -26.42 16.55
CA ASP A 926 -26.89 -27.45 15.57
C ASP A 926 -27.37 -28.74 16.24
N ALA A 927 -28.67 -29.04 16.12
CA ALA A 927 -29.26 -30.25 16.68
C ALA A 927 -28.91 -31.52 15.89
N ASN A 928 -28.38 -31.37 14.67
CA ASN A 928 -27.99 -32.46 13.79
C ASN A 928 -26.47 -32.64 13.70
N TYR A 929 -25.68 -31.92 14.52
CA TYR A 929 -24.24 -32.16 14.66
C TYR A 929 -23.96 -33.66 14.89
N HIS A 930 -23.11 -34.24 14.04
CA HIS A 930 -22.81 -35.68 13.99
C HIS A 930 -24.05 -36.60 13.85
N ALA A 931 -25.09 -36.17 13.13
CA ALA A 931 -26.31 -36.94 12.91
C ALA A 931 -26.73 -37.00 11.43
N ALA A 932 -27.60 -37.95 11.10
CA ALA A 932 -28.12 -38.14 9.74
C ALA A 932 -28.89 -36.92 9.18
N GLY A 933 -29.34 -36.03 10.08
CA GLY A 933 -30.03 -34.80 9.73
C GLY A 933 -29.10 -33.68 9.26
N ASP A 934 -27.78 -33.82 9.35
CA ASP A 934 -26.84 -32.80 8.85
C ASP A 934 -26.70 -32.87 7.32
N ASN A 935 -27.80 -32.46 6.68
CA ASN A 935 -28.07 -32.54 5.25
C ASN A 935 -28.42 -31.13 4.74
N MET A 936 -28.81 -30.97 3.47
CA MET A 936 -29.06 -29.64 2.90
C MET A 936 -30.12 -28.82 3.65
N THR A 937 -31.07 -29.47 4.31
CA THR A 937 -32.11 -28.79 5.09
C THR A 937 -31.63 -28.29 6.46
N ASN A 938 -30.41 -28.65 6.87
CA ASN A 938 -29.80 -28.23 8.12
C ASN A 938 -29.16 -26.83 8.05
N LEU A 939 -28.89 -26.33 6.85
CA LEU A 939 -28.15 -25.07 6.67
C LEU A 939 -29.02 -23.84 6.93
N ASN A 940 -28.55 -22.94 7.78
CA ASN A 940 -29.06 -21.58 7.83
C ASN A 940 -28.43 -20.74 6.72
N HIS A 941 -29.22 -20.40 5.70
CA HIS A 941 -28.72 -19.70 4.51
C HIS A 941 -28.20 -18.28 4.80
N GLU A 942 -28.79 -17.59 5.78
CA GLU A 942 -28.37 -16.25 6.17
C GLU A 942 -27.00 -16.30 6.85
N ALA A 943 -26.85 -17.18 7.85
CA ALA A 943 -25.57 -17.41 8.52
C ALA A 943 -24.48 -17.85 7.52
N PHE A 944 -24.83 -18.73 6.59
CA PHE A 944 -23.90 -19.24 5.59
C PHE A 944 -23.36 -18.12 4.70
N LEU A 945 -24.25 -17.26 4.18
CA LEU A 945 -23.85 -16.14 3.34
C LEU A 945 -23.02 -15.11 4.12
N ILE A 946 -23.46 -14.74 5.32
CA ILE A 946 -22.79 -13.74 6.17
C ILE A 946 -21.35 -14.19 6.49
N ASN A 947 -21.17 -15.42 6.98
CA ASN A 947 -19.83 -15.93 7.32
C ASN A 947 -18.96 -16.12 6.07
N SER A 948 -19.53 -16.50 4.93
CA SER A 948 -18.78 -16.63 3.67
C SER A 948 -18.29 -15.27 3.15
N LYS A 949 -19.12 -14.22 3.26
CA LYS A 949 -18.70 -12.84 2.94
C LYS A 949 -17.63 -12.32 3.91
N ALA A 950 -17.77 -12.58 5.20
CA ALA A 950 -16.75 -12.27 6.20
C ALA A 950 -15.41 -12.98 5.88
N THR A 951 -15.48 -14.23 5.43
CA THR A 951 -14.31 -15.00 4.99
C THR A 951 -13.64 -14.36 3.78
N ALA A 952 -14.43 -13.98 2.76
CA ALA A 952 -13.93 -13.28 1.58
C ALA A 952 -13.28 -11.94 1.95
N PHE A 953 -13.88 -11.18 2.86
CA PHE A 953 -13.31 -9.92 3.37
C PHE A 953 -11.94 -10.17 4.01
N ALA A 954 -11.82 -11.17 4.90
CA ALA A 954 -10.54 -11.51 5.52
C ALA A 954 -9.48 -11.94 4.48
N VAL A 955 -9.88 -12.67 3.43
CA VAL A 955 -9.00 -13.00 2.31
C VAL A 955 -8.56 -11.76 1.55
N ALA A 956 -9.48 -10.84 1.21
CA ALA A 956 -9.14 -9.59 0.50
C ALA A 956 -8.15 -8.74 1.30
N THR A 957 -8.41 -8.53 2.59
CA THR A 957 -7.56 -7.75 3.50
C THR A 957 -6.16 -8.35 3.57
N TYR A 958 -6.04 -9.63 3.93
CA TYR A 958 -4.72 -10.23 4.15
C TYR A 958 -3.97 -10.59 2.87
N ALA A 959 -4.69 -10.88 1.77
CA ALA A 959 -4.06 -11.02 0.45
C ALA A 959 -3.40 -9.71 0.00
N ASN A 960 -3.87 -8.56 0.49
CA ASN A 960 -3.32 -7.25 0.18
C ASN A 960 -2.33 -6.71 1.22
N ASP A 961 -2.60 -6.88 2.50
CA ASP A 961 -1.76 -6.37 3.58
C ASP A 961 -1.62 -7.35 4.75
N LEU A 962 -0.36 -7.64 5.10
CA LEU A 962 0.02 -8.45 6.26
C LEU A 962 0.84 -7.61 7.26
N SER A 963 0.67 -6.30 7.27
CA SER A 963 1.37 -5.38 8.17
C SER A 963 0.94 -5.55 9.63
N SER A 964 -0.33 -5.87 9.86
CA SER A 964 -0.89 -6.17 11.20
C SER A 964 -0.41 -7.51 11.75
N ILE A 965 -0.09 -8.47 10.88
CA ILE A 965 0.36 -9.81 11.27
C ILE A 965 1.89 -9.82 11.45
N PRO A 966 2.44 -10.30 12.57
CA PRO A 966 3.89 -10.37 12.74
C PRO A 966 4.60 -11.24 11.68
N LYS A 967 5.84 -10.88 11.33
CA LYS A 967 6.70 -11.76 10.52
C LYS A 967 7.25 -12.91 11.36
N ARG A 968 7.31 -14.12 10.80
CA ARG A 968 7.85 -15.30 11.48
C ARG A 968 9.38 -15.34 11.35
N ASN A 969 10.09 -15.46 12.47
CA ASN A 969 11.55 -15.54 12.51
C ASN A 969 12.04 -17.00 12.39
N THR A 970 13.06 -17.24 11.55
CA THR A 970 13.64 -18.57 11.31
C THR A 970 14.31 -19.18 12.56
N THR A 971 14.88 -18.35 13.44
CA THR A 971 15.65 -18.77 14.63
C THR A 971 14.80 -19.24 15.82
N SER A 972 13.56 -18.75 15.99
CA SER A 972 12.69 -19.18 17.09
C SER A 972 12.11 -20.58 16.87
N SER A 973 11.89 -20.96 15.61
CA SER A 973 11.37 -22.30 15.23
C SER A 973 12.32 -23.44 15.62
N LEU A 974 13.64 -23.24 15.50
CA LEU A 974 14.67 -24.24 15.84
C LEU A 974 14.80 -24.47 17.35
N HIS A 975 14.70 -23.40 18.16
CA HIS A 975 14.74 -23.51 19.63
C HIS A 975 13.46 -24.10 20.22
N ARG A 976 12.29 -23.90 19.60
CA ARG A 976 11.05 -24.57 20.02
C ARG A 976 11.09 -26.07 19.69
N ARG A 977 11.55 -26.45 18.48
CA ARG A 977 11.70 -27.85 18.06
C ARG A 977 12.56 -28.68 19.01
N ALA A 978 13.66 -28.12 19.53
CA ALA A 978 14.52 -28.81 20.50
C ALA A 978 13.87 -29.01 21.88
N ARG A 979 12.81 -28.25 22.21
CA ARG A 979 12.06 -28.34 23.47
C ARG A 979 10.75 -29.14 23.34
N THR A 980 10.22 -29.33 22.12
CA THR A 980 8.95 -30.02 21.82
C THR A 980 9.09 -31.41 21.22
N VAL A 981 10.30 -32.01 21.12
CA VAL A 981 10.44 -33.48 20.99
C VAL A 981 10.27 -34.15 22.37
N ARG A 982 9.20 -33.77 23.08
CA ARG A 982 8.63 -34.57 24.17
C ARG A 982 7.33 -35.17 23.64
N PRO A 983 7.04 -36.46 23.90
CA PRO A 983 5.83 -37.10 23.43
C PRO A 983 4.61 -36.30 23.91
N PHE A 984 3.62 -36.22 23.02
CA PHE A 984 2.33 -35.53 23.14
C PHE A 984 1.87 -35.33 24.59
N GLY A 985 2.19 -34.16 25.15
CA GLY A 985 1.48 -33.64 26.31
C GLY A 985 0.16 -33.03 25.84
N LYS A 986 -0.84 -33.86 25.57
CA LYS A 986 -2.20 -33.44 25.23
C LYS A 986 -2.75 -32.60 26.40
N ARG A 987 -3.12 -31.34 26.14
CA ARG A 987 -4.08 -30.65 27.02
C ARG A 987 -5.37 -31.47 26.98
N ALA A 988 -5.91 -31.80 28.16
CA ALA A 988 -7.19 -32.48 28.25
C ALA A 988 -8.27 -31.56 27.65
N PRO A 989 -9.12 -32.05 26.73
CA PRO A 989 -10.34 -31.31 26.37
C PRO A 989 -11.19 -31.21 27.64
N LYS A 990 -11.56 -30.00 28.04
CA LYS A 990 -12.51 -29.80 29.13
C LYS A 990 -13.87 -30.34 28.67
N THR A 991 -14.49 -31.12 29.55
CA THR A 991 -15.77 -31.80 29.35
C THR A 991 -16.91 -30.83 29.14
N HIS A 992 -17.72 -30.97 28.09
CA HIS A 992 -19.00 -30.25 27.97
C HIS A 992 -20.16 -31.11 27.46
N ALA A 993 -21.35 -30.55 27.66
CA ALA A 993 -22.63 -31.19 27.94
C ALA A 993 -23.56 -31.26 26.73
N HIS A 994 -24.43 -32.27 26.73
CA HIS A 994 -25.63 -32.37 25.89
C HIS A 994 -26.82 -31.76 26.63
N VAL A 995 -27.85 -31.25 25.94
CA VAL A 995 -29.12 -30.84 26.59
C VAL A 995 -30.31 -31.58 26.01
N SER A 996 -31.25 -31.88 26.92
CA SER A 996 -32.35 -32.82 26.76
C SER A 996 -33.68 -32.15 26.44
N GLY A 997 -34.42 -32.83 25.56
CA GLY A 997 -35.76 -32.52 25.04
C GLY A 997 -36.13 -33.38 23.82
N SER A 998 -35.37 -34.42 23.49
CA SER A 998 -35.62 -35.75 24.08
C SER A 998 -35.44 -35.78 25.60
N GLY A 999 -36.56 -35.64 26.33
CA GLY A 999 -36.74 -36.08 27.74
C GLY A 999 -36.04 -35.33 28.88
N CYS A 1000 -36.77 -34.40 29.51
CA CYS A 1000 -36.77 -34.04 30.94
C CYS A 1000 -35.65 -33.13 31.55
N TRP A 1001 -36.08 -31.91 31.91
CA TRP A 1001 -35.97 -31.11 33.17
C TRP A 1001 -34.83 -31.41 34.19
N HIS A 1002 -34.23 -30.48 34.96
CA HIS A 1002 -34.68 -29.22 35.57
C HIS A 1002 -33.48 -28.36 36.07
N SER A 1003 -33.78 -27.10 36.36
CA SER A 1003 -33.10 -26.10 37.20
C SER A 1003 -32.56 -26.54 38.58
N GLN A 1004 -31.61 -25.74 39.08
CA GLN A 1004 -31.11 -25.57 40.46
C GLN A 1004 -30.18 -26.65 41.03
N VAL A 1005 -28.92 -26.28 41.31
CA VAL A 1005 -28.30 -26.34 42.65
C VAL A 1005 -27.21 -25.25 42.73
N GLU A 1006 -27.48 -24.15 43.44
CA GLU A 1006 -26.42 -23.44 44.17
C GLU A 1006 -26.07 -24.29 45.40
N ALA A 1007 -24.79 -24.65 45.53
CA ALA A 1007 -24.06 -24.85 46.79
C ALA A 1007 -22.56 -24.85 46.49
#